data_AF-A0A6F9B6M1-F1
#
_entry.id   AF-A0A6F9B6M1-F1
#
_cell.length_a   1.000
_cell.length_b   1.000
_cell.length_c   1.000
_cell.angle_alpha   90.00
_cell.angle_beta   90.00
_cell.angle_gamma   90.00
#
_symmetry.space_group_name_H-M   'P 1'
#
loop_
_entity.id
_entity.type
_entity.pdbx_description
1 polymer ?
#
loop_
_entity_poly.entity_id
_entity_poly.type
_entity_poly.pdbx_seq_one_letter_code
_entity_poly.pdbx_strand_id
1 'polypeptide(L)'
;MDEDAGDMVFSVVVTPVVTAVVTVVVVTVVVVTVVVVTAVVLREVMILGLRFSRTQMSEKAASPLLLLQPTRGLVDEKFSVMVQNLPQIQDITLHALIHSDDGDYWEAFGHYVSDATGLVNVANDSSLGGTYDGVEPMGLLWSMRPVPGSRIGLRLRKKEVHTPMVVHISVYRGHMSQGFREQAALASVVTERWYMAPGVRRVDITEGGVTGTLFLPPGPGPFPALLDLWGGGGGLVEYRSALLASHGFVSLALEYMTPRTSGGSTSHVGNKYFEVCGDRIAILGLSFGTSVALGMAVYSTVIQPRCLVCVSGSHVQQVKGSLSDVFSEINKNVRNTRYDEENRVIWRDLLLPIPTDPTKKVDVGQMKCPVLMIVGEDDQNWPATESAEDMKQMMERAGNSHLLTTLSYPGAGHLIEPPYSPHIRASNFMVAGTRQKLVVLWGGETAPHSHAQEDSWKKTLAFLEEHLYRSTEVTSLTNLALFDEKFHVVVGNLPPTQEVTLHSLHQSEDTDYWEAFGYYVSDAQGRVTVAKDESFGGTYDGVDPMGLLGSMRPIPGSRTGLRFRIKEVDIPMVVHISVYRGHMRQGFREQAALASVVTERWYMAPGVRRVDITEGGVTGTLFLPPGPGPFPGVLDMWGGGGGLVEYRAALLASHGFAAMALMYLFPDAQKAATIGYHYIENAFRLLQDHTLVASDRIALLGTSFGASVALSLAVFSETVKVGRITCPLLLVVGQDDQNLAAVESADDMKQMMERAGNSHLLTTLSYPGAGHLIEPPYGPHCRACTFVLKPGQQRVVMLWGGLTKLHAVAQEDSWEKILGFLREHLCHSVKPHVQSRL
;
A
#
# COMPACT_ATOMS: atom_id res chain seq x y z
N MET A 1 -83.73 30.02 56.75
CA MET A 1 -84.50 28.93 57.36
C MET A 1 -84.66 27.87 56.30
N ASP A 2 -83.67 27.01 56.17
CA ASP A 2 -83.32 25.95 57.14
C ASP A 2 -84.01 24.66 56.71
N GLU A 3 -83.21 23.60 56.82
CA GLU A 3 -83.59 22.24 57.21
C GLU A 3 -84.59 21.44 56.34
N ASP A 4 -84.11 20.21 56.07
CA ASP A 4 -84.82 18.94 56.24
C ASP A 4 -86.10 18.67 55.42
N ALA A 5 -86.08 17.63 54.57
CA ALA A 5 -86.36 16.22 54.87
C ALA A 5 -87.81 15.87 54.46
N GLY A 6 -88.16 14.64 54.06
CA GLY A 6 -87.40 13.41 54.04
C GLY A 6 -88.16 12.25 53.36
N ASP A 7 -87.63 11.07 53.66
CA ASP A 7 -88.14 9.70 53.53
C ASP A 7 -88.21 8.99 52.17
N MET A 8 -87.23 8.08 51.98
CA MET A 8 -87.21 6.98 51.01
C MET A 8 -86.72 5.65 51.64
N VAL A 9 -87.58 4.64 51.50
CA VAL A 9 -87.42 3.20 51.13
C VAL A 9 -86.01 2.67 50.76
N PHE A 10 -85.65 1.42 51.12
CA PHE A 10 -85.26 0.33 50.18
C PHE A 10 -84.89 -1.03 50.84
N SER A 11 -85.20 -2.10 50.10
CA SER A 11 -85.12 -3.53 50.41
C SER A 11 -83.70 -4.10 50.53
N VAL A 12 -83.52 -5.12 51.37
CA VAL A 12 -82.25 -5.82 51.60
C VAL A 12 -81.83 -6.66 50.38
N VAL A 13 -80.74 -6.25 49.73
CA VAL A 13 -80.11 -6.89 48.56
C VAL A 13 -78.93 -7.74 49.01
N VAL A 14 -78.95 -9.03 48.68
CA VAL A 14 -77.80 -9.96 48.77
C VAL A 14 -76.70 -9.46 47.84
N THR A 15 -75.56 -9.02 48.39
CA THR A 15 -74.52 -8.24 47.69
C THR A 15 -73.18 -9.01 47.59
N PRO A 16 -72.28 -8.67 46.65
CA PRO A 16 -71.56 -9.59 45.78
C PRO A 16 -70.05 -9.64 46.08
N VAL A 17 -69.69 -9.74 47.35
CA VAL A 17 -68.28 -9.65 47.79
C VAL A 17 -67.65 -11.03 48.03
N VAL A 18 -68.44 -12.04 48.39
CA VAL A 18 -67.92 -13.41 48.64
C VAL A 18 -67.66 -14.18 47.35
N THR A 19 -68.39 -13.89 46.27
CA THR A 19 -68.21 -14.54 44.97
C THR A 19 -66.96 -14.05 44.23
N ALA A 20 -66.60 -12.76 44.35
CA ALA A 20 -65.45 -12.18 43.66
C ALA A 20 -64.10 -12.69 44.20
N VAL A 21 -63.97 -12.90 45.51
CA VAL A 21 -62.72 -13.37 46.13
C VAL A 21 -62.45 -14.85 45.80
N VAL A 22 -63.50 -15.68 45.75
CA VAL A 22 -63.37 -17.09 45.36
C VAL A 22 -63.00 -17.22 43.88
N THR A 23 -63.57 -16.40 43.00
CA THR A 23 -63.22 -16.43 41.56
C THR A 23 -61.77 -15.99 41.31
N VAL A 24 -61.26 -14.97 42.00
CA VAL A 24 -59.86 -14.52 41.80
C VAL A 24 -58.85 -15.56 42.31
N VAL A 25 -59.12 -16.22 43.44
CA VAL A 25 -58.22 -17.27 43.97
C VAL A 25 -58.24 -18.52 43.08
N VAL A 26 -59.41 -18.96 42.60
CA VAL A 26 -59.51 -20.13 41.71
C VAL A 26 -58.86 -19.86 40.35
N VAL A 27 -59.05 -18.67 39.76
CA VAL A 27 -58.40 -18.30 38.49
C VAL A 27 -56.89 -18.21 38.66
N THR A 28 -56.39 -17.65 39.76
CA THR A 28 -54.94 -17.55 40.01
C THR A 28 -54.31 -18.93 40.20
N VAL A 29 -54.96 -19.83 40.95
CA VAL A 29 -54.45 -21.21 41.14
C VAL A 29 -54.50 -22.00 39.83
N VAL A 30 -55.55 -21.86 39.01
CA VAL A 30 -55.64 -22.52 37.71
C VAL A 30 -54.59 -21.98 36.73
N VAL A 31 -54.37 -20.67 36.66
CA VAL A 31 -53.36 -20.08 35.77
C VAL A 31 -51.95 -20.50 36.19
N VAL A 32 -51.63 -20.48 37.49
CA VAL A 32 -50.32 -20.92 37.97
C VAL A 32 -50.11 -22.42 37.73
N THR A 33 -51.14 -23.25 37.93
CA THR A 33 -51.06 -24.70 37.67
C THR A 33 -50.88 -24.99 36.19
N VAL A 34 -51.61 -24.29 35.30
CA VAL A 34 -51.46 -24.44 33.85
C VAL A 34 -50.07 -23.98 33.41
N VAL A 35 -49.55 -22.86 33.90
CA VAL A 35 -48.21 -22.38 33.53
C VAL A 35 -47.12 -23.36 33.99
N VAL A 36 -47.21 -23.88 35.21
CA VAL A 36 -46.24 -24.85 35.75
C VAL A 36 -46.32 -26.20 35.02
N VAL A 37 -47.51 -26.71 34.75
CA VAL A 37 -47.69 -27.97 34.00
C VAL A 37 -47.22 -27.80 32.55
N THR A 38 -47.50 -26.67 31.92
CA THR A 38 -47.04 -26.38 30.55
C THR A 38 -45.51 -26.27 30.49
N ALA A 39 -44.88 -25.65 31.50
CA ALA A 39 -43.43 -25.56 31.59
C ALA A 39 -42.77 -26.93 31.83
N VAL A 40 -43.38 -27.81 32.64
CA VAL A 40 -42.87 -29.17 32.88
C VAL A 40 -43.05 -30.04 31.63
N VAL A 41 -44.20 -29.96 30.94
CA VAL A 41 -44.44 -30.68 29.69
C VAL A 41 -43.51 -30.19 28.57
N LEU A 42 -43.29 -28.88 28.44
CA LEU A 42 -42.32 -28.33 27.48
C LEU A 42 -40.90 -28.79 27.76
N ARG A 43 -40.51 -28.91 29.03
CA ARG A 43 -39.19 -29.41 29.44
C ARG A 43 -39.02 -30.91 29.13
N GLU A 44 -40.02 -31.73 29.41
CA GLU A 44 -40.02 -33.16 29.08
C GLU A 44 -40.05 -33.39 27.55
N VAL A 45 -40.83 -32.61 26.79
CA VAL A 45 -40.87 -32.65 25.32
C VAL A 45 -39.54 -32.17 24.71
N MET A 46 -38.88 -31.16 25.30
CA MET A 46 -37.52 -30.77 24.88
C MET A 46 -36.49 -31.87 25.18
N ILE A 47 -36.56 -32.52 26.34
CA ILE A 47 -35.63 -33.59 26.71
C ILE A 47 -35.87 -34.83 25.84
N LEU A 48 -37.12 -35.15 25.50
CA LEU A 48 -37.47 -36.25 24.60
C LEU A 48 -37.08 -35.93 23.15
N GLY A 49 -37.26 -34.68 22.70
CA GLY A 49 -36.80 -34.18 21.40
C GLY A 49 -35.27 -34.18 21.27
N LEU A 50 -34.55 -33.82 22.33
CA LEU A 50 -33.09 -33.89 22.39
C LEU A 50 -32.55 -35.33 22.44
N ARG A 51 -33.33 -36.29 22.94
CA ARG A 51 -32.98 -37.72 22.95
C ARG A 51 -33.33 -38.42 21.63
N PHE A 52 -34.41 -38.02 20.96
CA PHE A 52 -34.78 -38.53 19.63
C PHE A 52 -33.91 -37.95 18.50
N SER A 53 -33.46 -36.69 18.60
CA SER A 53 -32.49 -36.13 17.64
C SER A 53 -31.08 -36.71 17.76
N ARG A 54 -30.73 -37.35 18.89
CA ARG A 54 -29.38 -37.91 19.12
C ARG A 54 -29.19 -39.35 18.66
N THR A 55 -30.25 -40.03 18.19
CA THR A 55 -30.18 -41.44 17.78
C THR A 55 -30.57 -41.70 16.32
N GLN A 56 -30.77 -40.65 15.51
CA GLN A 56 -31.07 -40.78 14.07
C GLN A 56 -30.35 -39.74 13.18
N MET A 57 -29.14 -39.32 13.54
CA MET A 57 -28.20 -38.76 12.56
C MET A 57 -27.24 -39.87 12.12
N SER A 58 -27.60 -40.54 11.03
CA SER A 58 -26.57 -41.06 10.13
C SER A 58 -25.69 -39.88 9.74
N GLU A 59 -24.40 -39.92 10.10
CA GLU A 59 -23.40 -38.99 9.58
C GLU A 59 -23.43 -39.06 8.05
N LYS A 60 -24.13 -38.12 7.41
CA LYS A 60 -23.85 -37.78 6.01
C LYS A 60 -22.44 -37.20 6.01
N ALA A 61 -21.47 -37.99 5.60
CA ALA A 61 -20.11 -37.50 5.34
C ALA A 61 -20.22 -36.25 4.45
N ALA A 62 -19.63 -35.14 4.90
CA ALA A 62 -19.60 -33.91 4.12
C ALA A 62 -18.88 -34.19 2.78
N SER A 63 -19.43 -33.69 1.67
CA SER A 63 -18.83 -33.89 0.36
C SER A 63 -17.49 -33.13 0.28
N PRO A 64 -16.45 -33.72 -0.35
CA PRO A 64 -15.18 -33.04 -0.55
C PRO A 64 -15.37 -31.68 -1.21
N LEU A 65 -14.72 -30.66 -0.67
CA LEU A 65 -14.81 -29.28 -1.13
C LEU A 65 -13.46 -28.85 -1.68
N LEU A 66 -13.39 -28.58 -2.99
CA LEU A 66 -12.20 -28.07 -3.66
C LEU A 66 -12.31 -26.53 -3.77
N LEU A 67 -11.35 -25.82 -3.17
CA LEU A 67 -11.28 -24.37 -3.12
C LEU A 67 -10.06 -23.86 -3.89
N LEU A 68 -10.26 -22.86 -4.76
CA LEU A 68 -9.19 -22.10 -5.39
C LEU A 68 -9.35 -20.62 -5.14
N GLN A 69 -8.25 -19.93 -4.82
CA GLN A 69 -8.24 -18.47 -4.71
C GLN A 69 -6.95 -17.86 -5.27
N PRO A 70 -7.03 -16.89 -6.21
CA PRO A 70 -8.24 -16.46 -6.93
C PRO A 70 -8.60 -17.42 -8.08
N THR A 71 -9.90 -17.56 -8.40
CA THR A 71 -10.40 -18.37 -9.53
C THR A 71 -10.23 -17.68 -10.89
N ARG A 72 -9.97 -16.38 -10.91
CA ARG A 72 -9.58 -15.61 -12.09
C ARG A 72 -8.34 -14.79 -11.76
N GLY A 73 -7.35 -14.81 -12.62
CA GLY A 73 -6.10 -14.07 -12.45
C GLY A 73 -5.26 -14.14 -13.71
N LEU A 74 -4.15 -13.40 -13.75
CA LEU A 74 -3.21 -13.53 -14.85
C LEU A 74 -2.52 -14.90 -14.82
N VAL A 75 -1.99 -15.34 -15.96
CA VAL A 75 -1.32 -16.64 -16.05
C VAL A 75 -0.03 -16.70 -15.25
N ASP A 76 0.60 -15.55 -14.97
CA ASP A 76 1.82 -15.43 -14.16
C ASP A 76 1.54 -15.16 -12.67
N GLU A 77 0.27 -15.20 -12.25
CA GLU A 77 -0.15 -15.10 -10.85
C GLU A 77 -0.43 -16.47 -10.23
N LYS A 78 0.04 -16.66 -9.00
CA LYS A 78 -0.25 -17.86 -8.19
C LYS A 78 -1.72 -17.91 -7.78
N PHE A 79 -2.26 -19.12 -7.64
CA PHE A 79 -3.51 -19.39 -6.94
C PHE A 79 -3.30 -20.49 -5.90
N SER A 80 -4.04 -20.42 -4.79
CA SER A 80 -4.06 -21.48 -3.79
C SER A 80 -4.98 -22.62 -4.23
N VAL A 81 -4.62 -23.85 -3.86
CA VAL A 81 -5.46 -25.04 -4.06
C VAL A 81 -5.60 -25.75 -2.73
N MET A 82 -6.84 -25.90 -2.28
CA MET A 82 -7.16 -26.55 -1.02
C MET A 82 -8.32 -27.52 -1.19
N VAL A 83 -8.22 -28.70 -0.59
CA VAL A 83 -9.30 -29.69 -0.54
C VAL A 83 -9.69 -29.92 0.91
N GLN A 84 -10.95 -29.68 1.23
CA GLN A 84 -11.52 -29.87 2.56
C GLN A 84 -12.56 -30.98 2.55
N ASN A 85 -13.00 -31.40 3.74
CA ASN A 85 -14.04 -32.42 3.94
C ASN A 85 -13.67 -33.78 3.32
N LEU A 86 -12.38 -34.10 3.26
CA LEU A 86 -11.94 -35.46 2.93
C LEU A 86 -12.04 -36.34 4.20
N PRO A 87 -12.27 -37.65 4.05
CA PRO A 87 -11.92 -38.62 5.08
C PRO A 87 -10.47 -38.44 5.54
N GLN A 88 -10.20 -38.72 6.82
CA GLN A 88 -8.86 -38.60 7.40
C GLN A 88 -7.89 -39.58 6.74
N ILE A 89 -6.66 -39.15 6.45
CA ILE A 89 -5.61 -39.99 5.87
C ILE A 89 -6.08 -40.67 4.57
N GLN A 90 -6.74 -39.90 3.71
CA GLN A 90 -7.23 -40.35 2.42
C GLN A 90 -6.27 -39.95 1.30
N ASP A 91 -5.85 -40.95 0.54
CA ASP A 91 -5.15 -40.74 -0.73
C ASP A 91 -6.07 -40.06 -1.76
N ILE A 92 -5.58 -38.97 -2.34
CA ILE A 92 -6.26 -38.26 -3.42
C ILE A 92 -5.28 -37.89 -4.54
N THR A 93 -5.82 -37.67 -5.73
CA THR A 93 -5.10 -37.06 -6.85
C THR A 93 -5.75 -35.75 -7.22
N LEU A 94 -4.97 -34.68 -7.25
CA LEU A 94 -5.36 -33.44 -7.90
C LEU A 94 -4.91 -33.50 -9.36
N HIS A 95 -5.83 -33.26 -10.28
CA HIS A 95 -5.60 -33.29 -11.72
C HIS A 95 -6.02 -31.97 -12.34
N ALA A 96 -5.15 -31.37 -13.13
CA ALA A 96 -5.41 -30.18 -13.92
C ALA A 96 -5.46 -30.56 -15.40
N LEU A 97 -6.45 -30.02 -16.12
CA LEU A 97 -6.66 -30.24 -17.56
C LEU A 97 -6.94 -28.92 -18.27
N ILE A 98 -6.27 -28.69 -19.40
CA ILE A 98 -6.55 -27.57 -20.31
C ILE A 98 -6.80 -28.07 -21.73
N HIS A 99 -7.51 -27.28 -22.52
CA HIS A 99 -7.59 -27.40 -23.98
C HIS A 99 -6.92 -26.18 -24.60
N SER A 100 -5.84 -26.40 -25.37
CA SER A 100 -5.03 -25.32 -25.92
C SER A 100 -5.65 -24.70 -27.17
N ASP A 101 -5.21 -23.48 -27.53
CA ASP A 101 -5.59 -22.81 -28.78
C ASP A 101 -5.18 -23.60 -30.04
N ASP A 102 -4.21 -24.52 -29.91
CA ASP A 102 -3.79 -25.46 -30.97
C ASP A 102 -4.69 -26.71 -31.08
N GLY A 103 -5.69 -26.84 -30.21
CA GLY A 103 -6.65 -27.93 -30.20
C GLY A 103 -6.21 -29.18 -29.43
N ASP A 104 -5.07 -29.14 -28.75
CA ASP A 104 -4.52 -30.27 -27.99
C ASP A 104 -4.89 -30.19 -26.49
N TYR A 105 -5.06 -31.33 -25.84
CA TYR A 105 -5.28 -31.39 -24.39
C TYR A 105 -3.96 -31.54 -23.64
N TRP A 106 -3.82 -30.81 -22.55
CA TRP A 106 -2.68 -30.91 -21.64
C TRP A 106 -3.13 -31.19 -20.23
N GLU A 107 -2.37 -32.00 -19.51
CA GLU A 107 -2.66 -32.39 -18.15
C GLU A 107 -1.45 -32.31 -17.22
N ALA A 108 -1.72 -32.07 -15.94
CA ALA A 108 -0.79 -32.26 -14.83
C ALA A 108 -1.53 -32.92 -13.67
N PHE A 109 -0.82 -33.64 -12.80
CA PHE A 109 -1.41 -34.17 -11.58
C PHE A 109 -0.38 -34.37 -10.48
N GLY A 110 -0.85 -34.22 -9.24
CA GLY A 110 -0.08 -34.48 -8.02
C GLY A 110 -0.84 -35.40 -7.06
N HIS A 111 -0.11 -36.26 -6.37
CA HIS A 111 -0.63 -37.23 -5.40
C HIS A 111 -0.51 -36.68 -3.97
N TYR A 112 -1.60 -36.67 -3.22
CA TYR A 112 -1.64 -36.13 -1.86
C TYR A 112 -2.34 -37.08 -0.91
N VAL A 113 -2.15 -36.85 0.39
CA VAL A 113 -2.85 -37.57 1.47
C VAL A 113 -3.43 -36.52 2.40
N SER A 114 -4.73 -36.61 2.70
CA SER A 114 -5.36 -35.68 3.64
C SER A 114 -4.83 -35.85 5.06
N ASP A 115 -4.77 -34.74 5.79
CA ASP A 115 -4.35 -34.75 7.19
C ASP A 115 -5.43 -35.36 8.12
N ALA A 116 -5.17 -35.34 9.42
CA ALA A 116 -6.09 -35.83 10.45
C ALA A 116 -7.40 -35.02 10.55
N THR A 117 -7.47 -33.85 9.90
CA THR A 117 -8.68 -33.02 9.81
C THR A 117 -9.43 -33.19 8.49
N GLY A 118 -8.88 -33.95 7.54
CA GLY A 118 -9.46 -34.13 6.21
C GLY A 118 -9.11 -33.00 5.24
N LEU A 119 -7.97 -32.32 5.46
CA LEU A 119 -7.48 -31.21 4.66
C LEU A 119 -6.29 -31.65 3.78
N VAL A 120 -6.25 -31.13 2.55
CA VAL A 120 -5.03 -31.04 1.74
C VAL A 120 -4.84 -29.57 1.33
N ASN A 121 -3.69 -29.00 1.63
CA ASN A 121 -3.28 -27.67 1.22
C ASN A 121 -2.01 -27.76 0.35
N VAL A 122 -2.17 -27.60 -0.96
CA VAL A 122 -1.09 -27.77 -1.95
C VAL A 122 0.08 -26.80 -1.74
N ALA A 123 -0.15 -25.69 -1.04
CA ALA A 123 0.92 -24.75 -0.71
C ALA A 123 1.91 -25.27 0.35
N ASN A 124 1.48 -26.22 1.19
CA ASN A 124 2.25 -26.73 2.32
C ASN A 124 2.52 -28.24 2.23
N ASP A 125 1.62 -28.98 1.60
CA ASP A 125 1.67 -30.43 1.53
C ASP A 125 2.49 -30.86 0.31
N SER A 126 3.35 -31.85 0.52
CA SER A 126 4.17 -32.41 -0.56
C SER A 126 3.33 -33.28 -1.48
N SER A 127 3.43 -33.05 -2.79
CA SER A 127 3.05 -34.06 -3.78
C SER A 127 3.97 -35.28 -3.60
N LEU A 128 3.38 -36.47 -3.49
CA LEU A 128 4.10 -37.74 -3.34
C LEU A 128 4.47 -38.38 -4.68
N GLY A 129 4.02 -37.79 -5.78
CA GLY A 129 4.24 -38.29 -7.14
C GLY A 129 3.25 -37.72 -8.14
N GLY A 130 3.48 -38.02 -9.41
CA GLY A 130 2.67 -37.56 -10.53
C GLY A 130 3.52 -36.88 -11.60
N THR A 131 3.04 -35.78 -12.17
CA THR A 131 3.85 -34.96 -13.08
C THR A 131 4.86 -34.07 -12.36
N TYR A 132 4.75 -33.97 -11.04
CA TYR A 132 5.70 -33.31 -10.14
C TYR A 132 5.61 -33.94 -8.73
N ASP A 133 6.68 -33.78 -7.95
CA ASP A 133 6.78 -34.17 -6.54
C ASP A 133 7.29 -32.98 -5.69
N GLY A 134 7.17 -33.10 -4.37
CA GLY A 134 7.56 -32.03 -3.45
C GLY A 134 6.46 -30.98 -3.19
N VAL A 135 6.80 -29.95 -2.41
CA VAL A 135 5.90 -28.83 -2.10
C VAL A 135 5.97 -27.81 -3.23
N GLU A 136 5.10 -27.99 -4.22
CA GLU A 136 5.10 -27.22 -5.47
C GLU A 136 3.71 -26.61 -5.71
N PRO A 137 3.43 -25.40 -5.18
CA PRO A 137 2.10 -24.80 -5.19
C PRO A 137 1.48 -24.65 -6.59
N MET A 138 2.34 -24.46 -7.60
CA MET A 138 1.96 -24.27 -9.00
C MET A 138 2.32 -25.47 -9.88
N GLY A 139 2.65 -26.63 -9.30
CA GLY A 139 3.00 -27.86 -10.02
C GLY A 139 1.94 -28.26 -11.04
N LEU A 140 0.66 -28.09 -10.70
CA LEU A 140 -0.47 -28.35 -11.59
C LEU A 140 -0.52 -27.48 -12.86
N LEU A 141 0.28 -26.40 -12.97
CA LEU A 141 0.45 -25.65 -14.21
C LEU A 141 1.78 -25.95 -14.90
N TRP A 142 2.89 -25.72 -14.21
CA TRP A 142 4.21 -25.74 -14.86
C TRP A 142 4.65 -27.15 -15.28
N SER A 143 4.10 -28.19 -14.65
CA SER A 143 4.41 -29.58 -15.00
C SER A 143 3.46 -30.17 -16.05
N MET A 144 2.61 -29.37 -16.69
CA MET A 144 1.67 -29.90 -17.67
C MET A 144 2.41 -30.57 -18.83
N ARG A 145 1.86 -31.69 -19.28
CA ARG A 145 2.31 -32.43 -20.46
C ARG A 145 1.13 -32.70 -21.39
N PRO A 146 1.36 -32.97 -22.68
CA PRO A 146 0.28 -33.44 -23.55
C PRO A 146 -0.33 -34.72 -22.99
N VAL A 147 -1.65 -34.86 -23.06
CA VAL A 147 -2.33 -36.08 -22.62
C VAL A 147 -1.83 -37.30 -23.40
N PRO A 148 -1.81 -38.51 -22.81
CA PRO A 148 -1.43 -39.74 -23.52
C PRO A 148 -2.18 -39.91 -24.85
N GLY A 149 -1.44 -40.28 -25.91
CA GLY A 149 -1.98 -40.40 -27.26
C GLY A 149 -1.95 -39.12 -28.10
N SER A 150 -1.48 -37.99 -27.55
CA SER A 150 -1.28 -36.75 -28.31
C SER A 150 -0.18 -36.90 -29.37
N ARG A 151 -0.23 -36.03 -30.39
CA ARG A 151 0.82 -35.92 -31.41
C ARG A 151 2.16 -35.49 -30.81
N ILE A 152 3.27 -35.92 -31.41
CA ILE A 152 4.62 -35.65 -30.91
C ILE A 152 5.10 -34.22 -31.17
N GLY A 153 6.01 -33.73 -30.31
CA GLY A 153 6.70 -32.45 -30.47
C GLY A 153 5.80 -31.22 -30.29
N LEU A 154 4.84 -31.30 -29.36
CA LEU A 154 3.97 -30.19 -29.00
C LEU A 154 4.70 -29.15 -28.14
N ARG A 155 4.29 -27.88 -28.27
CA ARG A 155 4.64 -26.80 -27.36
C ARG A 155 3.38 -25.99 -27.10
N LEU A 156 3.06 -25.75 -25.83
CA LEU A 156 1.94 -24.91 -25.48
C LEU A 156 2.29 -23.46 -25.86
N ARG A 157 1.40 -22.80 -26.60
CA ARG A 157 1.51 -21.38 -26.95
C ARG A 157 0.12 -20.76 -26.86
N LYS A 158 0.03 -19.57 -26.30
CA LYS A 158 -1.20 -18.79 -26.33
C LYS A 158 -1.23 -17.96 -27.61
N LYS A 159 -2.20 -18.20 -28.48
CA LYS A 159 -2.41 -17.43 -29.72
C LYS A 159 -3.42 -16.33 -29.49
N GLU A 160 -4.52 -16.65 -28.82
CA GLU A 160 -5.65 -15.74 -28.62
C GLU A 160 -5.60 -15.09 -27.24
N VAL A 161 -4.73 -14.09 -27.08
CA VAL A 161 -4.45 -13.44 -25.79
C VAL A 161 -5.66 -12.78 -25.13
N HIS A 162 -6.74 -12.52 -25.88
CA HIS A 162 -8.00 -11.97 -25.40
C HIS A 162 -8.92 -12.99 -24.72
N THR A 163 -8.55 -14.28 -24.76
CA THR A 163 -9.24 -15.36 -24.06
C THR A 163 -8.36 -15.94 -22.95
N PRO A 164 -8.93 -16.40 -21.83
CA PRO A 164 -8.16 -17.07 -20.80
C PRO A 164 -7.73 -18.47 -21.24
N MET A 165 -6.67 -18.98 -20.62
CA MET A 165 -6.45 -20.41 -20.49
C MET A 165 -7.38 -20.94 -19.39
N VAL A 166 -8.33 -21.79 -19.77
CA VAL A 166 -9.31 -22.37 -18.84
C VAL A 166 -8.75 -23.67 -18.28
N VAL A 167 -8.48 -23.69 -16.98
CA VAL A 167 -7.88 -24.83 -16.26
C VAL A 167 -8.96 -25.51 -15.43
N HIS A 168 -9.25 -26.76 -15.76
CA HIS A 168 -10.16 -27.61 -15.00
C HIS A 168 -9.36 -28.36 -13.93
N ILE A 169 -9.62 -28.10 -12.65
CA ILE A 169 -9.00 -28.84 -11.55
C ILE A 169 -10.03 -29.79 -10.95
N SER A 170 -9.65 -31.05 -10.83
CA SER A 170 -10.49 -32.13 -10.31
C SER A 170 -9.77 -32.93 -9.25
N VAL A 171 -10.51 -33.38 -8.24
CA VAL A 171 -10.03 -34.28 -7.18
C VAL A 171 -10.52 -35.69 -7.47
N TYR A 172 -9.63 -36.67 -7.49
CA TYR A 172 -9.96 -38.08 -7.61
C TYR A 172 -9.56 -38.86 -6.36
N ARG A 173 -10.28 -39.97 -6.09
CA ARG A 173 -9.96 -40.87 -5.00
C ARG A 173 -8.75 -41.74 -5.36
N GLY A 174 -7.80 -41.87 -4.43
CA GLY A 174 -6.58 -42.66 -4.61
C GLY A 174 -5.50 -41.91 -5.40
N HIS A 175 -4.30 -42.49 -5.46
CA HIS A 175 -3.19 -42.02 -6.30
C HIS A 175 -3.33 -42.61 -7.70
N MET A 176 -3.88 -41.82 -8.62
CA MET A 176 -4.14 -42.17 -10.01
C MET A 176 -3.11 -41.54 -10.93
N SER A 177 -2.69 -42.26 -11.97
CA SER A 177 -1.74 -41.75 -12.98
C SER A 177 -2.27 -41.73 -14.40
N GLN A 178 -3.46 -42.28 -14.62
CA GLN A 178 -4.17 -42.37 -15.89
C GLN A 178 -5.65 -42.67 -15.63
N GLY A 179 -6.47 -42.64 -16.68
CA GLY A 179 -7.88 -43.05 -16.57
C GLY A 179 -8.80 -41.98 -15.93
N PHE A 180 -8.39 -40.71 -15.96
CA PHE A 180 -9.14 -39.62 -15.32
C PHE A 180 -10.51 -39.38 -15.96
N ARG A 181 -10.68 -39.66 -17.26
CA ARG A 181 -11.95 -39.44 -17.98
C ARG A 181 -12.98 -40.52 -17.69
N GLU A 182 -12.51 -41.69 -17.27
CA GLU A 182 -13.31 -42.88 -16.98
C GLU A 182 -13.81 -42.91 -15.54
N GLN A 183 -13.29 -42.02 -14.67
CA GLN A 183 -13.65 -41.93 -13.27
C GLN A 183 -14.45 -40.65 -12.98
N ALA A 184 -15.38 -40.74 -12.03
CA ALA A 184 -16.07 -39.56 -11.53
C ALA A 184 -15.17 -38.80 -10.53
N ALA A 185 -14.96 -37.51 -10.77
CA ALA A 185 -14.27 -36.65 -9.82
C ALA A 185 -15.08 -36.49 -8.52
N LEU A 186 -14.40 -36.48 -7.38
CA LEU A 186 -14.98 -36.19 -6.07
C LEU A 186 -15.46 -34.74 -5.96
N ALA A 187 -14.70 -33.82 -6.56
CA ALA A 187 -15.01 -32.41 -6.71
C ALA A 187 -14.24 -31.85 -7.90
N SER A 188 -14.82 -30.85 -8.57
CA SER A 188 -14.17 -30.15 -9.68
C SER A 188 -14.48 -28.66 -9.63
N VAL A 189 -13.56 -27.87 -10.15
CA VAL A 189 -13.64 -26.41 -10.22
C VAL A 189 -12.87 -25.93 -11.44
N VAL A 190 -13.23 -24.76 -11.93
CA VAL A 190 -12.58 -24.14 -13.08
C VAL A 190 -11.90 -22.85 -12.63
N THR A 191 -10.69 -22.64 -13.11
CA THR A 191 -9.94 -21.40 -12.91
C THR A 191 -9.48 -20.85 -14.25
N GLU A 192 -9.61 -19.55 -14.45
CA GLU A 192 -9.26 -18.86 -15.69
C GLU A 192 -7.93 -18.12 -15.52
N ARG A 193 -6.96 -18.41 -16.38
CA ARG A 193 -5.63 -17.78 -16.38
C ARG A 193 -5.48 -16.88 -17.61
N TRP A 194 -5.49 -15.57 -17.39
CA TRP A 194 -5.53 -14.56 -18.44
C TRP A 194 -4.12 -14.14 -18.87
N TYR A 195 -3.91 -13.91 -20.17
CA TYR A 195 -2.66 -13.34 -20.70
C TYR A 195 -2.75 -11.83 -20.91
N MET A 196 -3.94 -11.26 -20.79
CA MET A 196 -4.24 -9.86 -20.98
C MET A 196 -5.20 -9.40 -19.88
N ALA A 197 -4.76 -8.47 -19.03
CA ALA A 197 -5.57 -7.91 -17.96
C ALA A 197 -6.77 -7.11 -18.51
N PRO A 198 -7.85 -6.99 -17.73
CA PRO A 198 -8.98 -6.12 -18.08
C PRO A 198 -8.52 -4.69 -18.40
N GLY A 199 -8.98 -4.14 -19.51
CA GLY A 199 -8.68 -2.77 -19.93
C GLY A 199 -7.38 -2.60 -20.71
N VAL A 200 -6.51 -3.61 -20.79
CA VAL A 200 -5.39 -3.60 -21.74
C VAL A 200 -5.96 -3.58 -23.16
N ARG A 201 -5.47 -2.66 -24.00
CA ARG A 201 -5.90 -2.52 -25.39
C ARG A 201 -4.87 -3.15 -26.31
N ARG A 202 -5.35 -4.06 -27.16
CA ARG A 202 -4.58 -4.65 -28.26
C ARG A 202 -4.82 -3.87 -29.54
N VAL A 203 -3.76 -3.42 -30.20
CA VAL A 203 -3.82 -2.63 -31.44
C VAL A 203 -2.88 -3.23 -32.48
N ASP A 204 -3.44 -3.70 -33.59
CA ASP A 204 -2.63 -4.17 -34.72
C ASP A 204 -1.93 -3.00 -35.41
N ILE A 205 -0.64 -3.15 -35.69
CA ILE A 205 0.20 -2.17 -36.36
C ILE A 205 0.63 -2.73 -37.71
N THR A 206 0.32 -1.98 -38.77
CA THR A 206 0.82 -2.23 -40.13
C THR A 206 1.08 -0.89 -40.80
N GLU A 207 2.23 -0.30 -40.51
CA GLU A 207 2.60 1.04 -40.96
C GLU A 207 4.09 1.11 -41.29
N GLY A 208 4.46 1.80 -42.36
CA GLY A 208 5.87 2.01 -42.72
C GLY A 208 6.68 0.74 -42.98
N GLY A 209 6.03 -0.38 -43.31
CA GLY A 209 6.68 -1.69 -43.46
C GLY A 209 6.89 -2.45 -42.14
N VAL A 210 6.47 -1.88 -41.01
CA VAL A 210 6.47 -2.52 -39.68
C VAL A 210 5.17 -3.29 -39.50
N THR A 211 5.28 -4.55 -39.07
CA THR A 211 4.13 -5.38 -38.68
C THR A 211 4.29 -5.82 -37.23
N GLY A 212 3.28 -5.60 -36.41
CA GLY A 212 3.32 -5.98 -35.01
C GLY A 212 2.00 -5.72 -34.31
N THR A 213 1.96 -6.01 -33.01
CA THR A 213 0.81 -5.74 -32.16
C THR A 213 1.26 -4.93 -30.96
N LEU A 214 0.66 -3.76 -30.81
CA LEU A 214 0.88 -2.87 -29.68
C LEU A 214 -0.14 -3.17 -28.58
N PHE A 215 0.35 -3.43 -27.38
CA PHE A 215 -0.44 -3.57 -26.17
C PHE A 215 -0.29 -2.32 -25.32
N LEU A 216 -1.42 -1.70 -24.99
CA LEU A 216 -1.49 -0.48 -24.19
C LEU A 216 -2.13 -0.81 -22.84
N PRO A 217 -1.48 -0.52 -21.71
CA PRO A 217 -2.11 -0.63 -20.40
C PRO A 217 -3.38 0.24 -20.29
N PRO A 218 -4.33 -0.10 -19.41
CA PRO A 218 -5.46 0.76 -19.12
C PRO A 218 -5.01 2.06 -18.43
N GLY A 219 -5.64 3.19 -18.77
CA GLY A 219 -5.40 4.48 -18.13
C GLY A 219 -4.97 5.58 -19.10
N PRO A 220 -4.76 6.81 -18.60
CA PRO A 220 -4.41 7.95 -19.46
C PRO A 220 -3.00 7.84 -20.05
N GLY A 221 -2.03 7.29 -19.31
CA GLY A 221 -0.61 7.35 -19.68
C GLY A 221 0.09 8.62 -19.14
N PRO A 222 1.34 8.91 -19.55
CA PRO A 222 2.16 8.09 -20.45
C PRO A 222 2.81 6.91 -19.73
N PHE A 223 2.90 5.78 -20.43
CA PHE A 223 3.55 4.58 -19.91
C PHE A 223 4.97 4.44 -20.49
N PRO A 224 5.91 3.86 -19.73
CA PRO A 224 7.15 3.39 -20.33
C PRO A 224 6.85 2.33 -21.38
N ALA A 225 7.67 2.29 -22.42
CA ALA A 225 7.47 1.38 -23.53
C ALA A 225 8.59 0.35 -23.63
N LEU A 226 8.29 -0.77 -24.24
CA LEU A 226 9.28 -1.77 -24.60
C LEU A 226 8.96 -2.40 -25.95
N LEU A 227 10.04 -2.73 -26.67
CA LEU A 227 10.01 -3.51 -27.88
C LEU A 227 10.25 -4.99 -27.53
N ASP A 228 9.29 -5.86 -27.85
CA ASP A 228 9.34 -7.28 -27.56
C ASP A 228 9.75 -8.08 -28.82
N LEU A 229 10.92 -8.72 -28.76
CA LEU A 229 11.54 -9.47 -29.85
C LEU A 229 11.66 -10.96 -29.50
N TRP A 230 10.98 -11.79 -30.28
CA TRP A 230 11.01 -13.26 -30.16
C TRP A 230 12.14 -13.89 -30.98
N GLY A 231 12.20 -15.23 -31.05
CA GLY A 231 13.26 -15.95 -31.76
C GLY A 231 13.03 -16.10 -33.28
N GLY A 232 13.95 -16.81 -33.94
CA GLY A 232 13.97 -17.01 -35.40
C GLY A 232 12.90 -17.93 -35.98
N GLY A 233 11.84 -18.27 -35.23
CA GLY A 233 10.73 -19.09 -35.71
C GLY A 233 9.77 -18.37 -36.66
N GLY A 234 9.82 -17.03 -36.66
CA GLY A 234 8.84 -16.19 -37.34
C GLY A 234 7.43 -16.32 -36.76
N GLY A 235 6.51 -15.53 -37.29
CA GLY A 235 5.18 -15.37 -36.71
C GLY A 235 5.18 -14.32 -35.59
N LEU A 236 4.03 -13.65 -35.46
CA LEU A 236 3.80 -12.68 -34.40
C LEU A 236 3.40 -13.42 -33.12
N VAL A 237 4.19 -13.25 -32.06
CA VAL A 237 3.98 -13.88 -30.75
C VAL A 237 3.63 -12.81 -29.73
N GLU A 238 2.43 -12.87 -29.18
CA GLU A 238 1.84 -11.73 -28.47
C GLU A 238 1.78 -11.90 -26.95
N TYR A 239 1.79 -13.13 -26.44
CA TYR A 239 1.41 -13.41 -25.06
C TYR A 239 2.35 -12.80 -24.02
N ARG A 240 3.64 -12.65 -24.33
CA ARG A 240 4.59 -11.94 -23.44
C ARG A 240 4.33 -10.44 -23.45
N SER A 241 4.10 -9.83 -24.61
CA SER A 241 3.75 -8.42 -24.72
C SER A 241 2.42 -8.08 -24.03
N ALA A 242 1.42 -8.95 -24.17
CA ALA A 242 0.13 -8.81 -23.50
C ALA A 242 0.28 -8.86 -21.96
N LEU A 243 1.12 -9.76 -21.44
CA LEU A 243 1.44 -9.83 -20.02
C LEU A 243 2.21 -8.59 -19.56
N LEU A 244 3.22 -8.14 -20.30
CA LEU A 244 3.97 -6.91 -19.97
C LEU A 244 3.06 -5.68 -19.92
N ALA A 245 2.08 -5.58 -20.82
CA ALA A 245 1.07 -4.51 -20.74
C ALA A 245 0.09 -4.66 -19.59
N SER A 246 -0.15 -5.89 -19.15
CA SER A 246 -0.90 -6.16 -17.92
C SER A 246 -0.14 -5.70 -16.66
N HIS A 247 1.19 -5.61 -16.74
CA HIS A 247 2.07 -5.03 -15.72
C HIS A 247 2.42 -3.56 -15.95
N GLY A 248 1.64 -2.85 -16.78
CA GLY A 248 1.76 -1.40 -16.93
C GLY A 248 2.74 -0.91 -18.00
N PHE A 249 3.38 -1.80 -18.77
CA PHE A 249 4.28 -1.38 -19.85
C PHE A 249 3.57 -1.29 -21.20
N VAL A 250 3.75 -0.22 -21.96
CA VAL A 250 3.39 -0.27 -23.39
C VAL A 250 4.33 -1.26 -24.07
N SER A 251 3.78 -2.30 -24.70
CA SER A 251 4.59 -3.37 -25.28
C SER A 251 4.25 -3.59 -26.73
N LEU A 252 5.26 -3.48 -27.61
CA LEU A 252 5.13 -3.79 -29.03
C LEU A 252 5.72 -5.16 -29.32
N ALA A 253 4.85 -6.15 -29.56
CA ALA A 253 5.24 -7.41 -30.16
C ALA A 253 5.59 -7.16 -31.63
N LEU A 254 6.83 -7.40 -32.03
CA LEU A 254 7.28 -7.12 -33.40
C LEU A 254 7.50 -8.40 -34.21
N GLU A 255 6.92 -8.46 -35.41
CA GLU A 255 7.28 -9.43 -36.44
C GLU A 255 8.36 -8.84 -37.34
N TYR A 256 9.48 -9.56 -37.47
CA TYR A 256 10.65 -9.08 -38.23
C TYR A 256 11.34 -10.17 -39.07
N MET A 257 10.77 -11.39 -39.09
CA MET A 257 11.32 -12.56 -39.76
C MET A 257 10.55 -12.91 -41.04
N THR A 258 9.25 -12.61 -41.11
CA THR A 258 8.39 -13.01 -42.24
C THR A 258 7.70 -11.79 -42.88
N PRO A 259 7.91 -11.50 -44.17
CA PRO A 259 7.12 -10.50 -44.87
C PRO A 259 5.68 -11.01 -45.03
N ARG A 260 4.68 -10.32 -44.45
CA ARG A 260 3.27 -10.55 -44.83
C ARG A 260 2.95 -9.79 -46.11
N THR A 261 2.32 -10.48 -47.06
CA THR A 261 1.67 -9.86 -48.21
C THR A 261 0.49 -9.01 -47.73
N SER A 262 0.47 -7.76 -48.20
CA SER A 262 -0.55 -6.75 -47.96
C SER A 262 -1.97 -7.27 -48.22
N GLY A 263 -2.76 -7.43 -47.16
CA GLY A 263 -4.17 -7.87 -47.28
C GLY A 263 -5.07 -7.57 -46.07
N GLY A 264 -4.58 -6.90 -45.03
CA GLY A 264 -5.37 -6.50 -43.86
C GLY A 264 -5.69 -5.00 -43.89
N SER A 265 -6.88 -4.63 -43.43
CA SER A 265 -7.30 -3.23 -43.24
C SER A 265 -6.26 -2.45 -42.46
N THR A 266 -5.67 -1.42 -43.09
CA THR A 266 -4.75 -0.48 -42.45
C THR A 266 -5.52 0.43 -41.49
N SER A 267 -5.40 0.20 -40.19
CA SER A 267 -5.80 1.20 -39.18
C SER A 267 -4.72 2.27 -39.09
N HIS A 268 -5.01 3.49 -39.55
CA HIS A 268 -4.17 4.65 -39.32
C HIS A 268 -4.17 5.00 -37.82
N VAL A 269 -3.05 4.76 -37.13
CA VAL A 269 -2.84 5.23 -35.77
C VAL A 269 -2.25 6.64 -35.86
N GLY A 270 -3.10 7.66 -35.95
CA GLY A 270 -2.63 9.05 -36.04
C GLY A 270 -1.75 9.44 -34.84
N ASN A 271 -0.87 10.44 -35.02
CA ASN A 271 0.07 11.00 -34.03
C ASN A 271 -0.55 11.42 -32.67
N LYS A 272 -1.87 11.35 -32.50
CA LYS A 272 -2.61 11.63 -31.25
C LYS A 272 -2.74 10.43 -30.30
N TYR A 273 -2.28 9.23 -30.68
CA TYR A 273 -2.56 7.99 -29.93
C TYR A 273 -1.40 7.44 -29.09
N PHE A 274 -0.20 8.03 -29.17
CA PHE A 274 0.96 7.58 -28.41
C PHE A 274 1.25 8.54 -27.25
N GLU A 275 0.65 8.28 -26.09
CA GLU A 275 1.21 8.74 -24.81
C GLU A 275 2.33 7.78 -24.39
N VAL A 276 3.35 7.66 -25.26
CA VAL A 276 4.57 6.88 -25.00
C VAL A 276 5.67 7.85 -24.61
N CYS A 277 6.38 7.58 -23.52
CA CYS A 277 7.60 8.32 -23.25
C CYS A 277 8.71 7.88 -24.20
N GLY A 278 8.89 8.62 -25.29
CA GLY A 278 9.86 8.32 -26.34
C GLY A 278 11.33 8.30 -25.86
N ASP A 279 11.62 8.85 -24.68
CA ASP A 279 12.92 8.80 -24.00
C ASP A 279 13.08 7.59 -23.06
N ARG A 280 12.05 6.74 -22.90
CA ARG A 280 11.97 5.64 -21.93
C ARG A 280 11.52 4.32 -22.60
N ILE A 281 12.34 3.83 -23.52
CA ILE A 281 12.08 2.59 -24.27
C ILE A 281 13.09 1.49 -23.86
N ALA A 282 12.61 0.32 -23.42
CA ALA A 282 13.43 -0.88 -23.30
C ALA A 282 13.34 -1.78 -24.54
N ILE A 283 14.27 -2.72 -24.66
CA ILE A 283 14.17 -3.84 -25.62
C ILE A 283 14.27 -5.15 -24.83
N LEU A 284 13.30 -6.05 -25.05
CA LEU A 284 13.31 -7.39 -24.49
C LEU A 284 13.46 -8.40 -25.63
N GLY A 285 14.55 -9.15 -25.63
CA GLY A 285 14.89 -10.16 -26.63
C GLY A 285 14.90 -11.56 -26.06
N LEU A 286 14.41 -12.54 -26.82
CA LEU A 286 14.61 -13.97 -26.57
C LEU A 286 15.24 -14.64 -27.78
N SER A 287 16.23 -15.50 -27.56
CA SER A 287 16.92 -16.23 -28.64
C SER A 287 17.51 -15.26 -29.67
N PHE A 288 17.18 -15.40 -30.95
CA PHE A 288 17.55 -14.47 -32.00
C PHE A 288 17.15 -13.01 -31.73
N GLY A 289 16.05 -12.77 -31.03
CA GLY A 289 15.65 -11.43 -30.59
C GLY A 289 16.70 -10.74 -29.71
N THR A 290 17.48 -11.51 -28.94
CA THR A 290 18.60 -10.98 -28.15
C THR A 290 19.73 -10.48 -29.04
N SER A 291 20.10 -11.19 -30.11
CA SER A 291 21.13 -10.71 -31.05
C SER A 291 20.69 -9.40 -31.69
N VAL A 292 19.43 -9.34 -32.14
CA VAL A 292 18.86 -8.12 -32.72
C VAL A 292 18.87 -6.97 -31.70
N ALA A 293 18.43 -7.20 -30.47
CA ALA A 293 18.42 -6.20 -29.40
C ALA A 293 19.82 -5.65 -29.09
N LEU A 294 20.82 -6.51 -28.95
CA LEU A 294 22.21 -6.12 -28.69
C LEU A 294 22.78 -5.30 -29.84
N GLY A 295 22.56 -5.74 -31.08
CA GLY A 295 23.02 -5.02 -32.28
C GLY A 295 22.36 -3.63 -32.40
N MET A 296 21.05 -3.54 -32.12
CA MET A 296 20.32 -2.28 -32.13
C MET A 296 20.85 -1.31 -31.07
N ALA A 297 21.05 -1.78 -29.84
CA ALA A 297 21.51 -0.93 -28.74
C ALA A 297 22.92 -0.37 -28.95
N VAL A 298 23.81 -1.15 -29.56
CA VAL A 298 25.21 -0.73 -29.77
C VAL A 298 25.37 0.10 -31.05
N TYR A 299 24.78 -0.33 -32.17
CA TYR A 299 25.11 0.22 -33.49
C TYR A 299 24.04 1.14 -34.09
N SER A 300 22.81 1.18 -33.55
CA SER A 300 21.78 2.06 -34.08
C SER A 300 22.06 3.53 -33.75
N THR A 301 22.03 4.39 -34.76
CA THR A 301 22.09 5.85 -34.58
C THR A 301 20.74 6.46 -34.21
N VAL A 302 19.66 5.68 -34.33
CA VAL A 302 18.27 6.11 -34.07
C VAL A 302 17.75 5.56 -32.75
N ILE A 303 18.10 4.31 -32.43
CA ILE A 303 17.55 3.58 -31.28
C ILE A 303 18.56 3.64 -30.15
N GLN A 304 18.16 4.26 -29.04
CA GLN A 304 18.96 4.37 -27.82
C GLN A 304 18.10 3.88 -26.66
N PRO A 305 18.09 2.56 -26.39
CA PRO A 305 17.24 2.01 -25.36
C PRO A 305 17.73 2.43 -23.97
N ARG A 306 16.78 2.52 -23.03
CA ARG A 306 17.07 2.85 -21.63
C ARG A 306 17.64 1.67 -20.86
N CYS A 307 17.23 0.45 -21.21
CA CYS A 307 17.78 -0.80 -20.73
C CYS A 307 17.42 -1.97 -21.68
N LEU A 308 18.10 -3.10 -21.54
CA LEU A 308 17.81 -4.34 -22.28
C LEU A 308 17.57 -5.51 -21.35
N VAL A 309 16.66 -6.40 -21.75
CA VAL A 309 16.49 -7.73 -21.16
C VAL A 309 16.76 -8.77 -22.25
N CYS A 310 17.72 -9.65 -22.04
CA CYS A 310 18.24 -10.59 -23.02
C CYS A 310 18.10 -12.02 -22.48
N VAL A 311 17.25 -12.84 -23.10
CA VAL A 311 16.93 -14.20 -22.64
C VAL A 311 17.49 -15.23 -23.61
N SER A 312 18.30 -16.16 -23.11
CA SER A 312 18.83 -17.33 -23.86
C SER A 312 19.40 -16.95 -25.23
N GLY A 313 20.20 -15.89 -25.26
CA GLY A 313 20.67 -15.27 -26.50
C GLY A 313 22.19 -15.26 -26.66
N SER A 314 22.64 -14.69 -27.78
CA SER A 314 24.05 -14.59 -28.14
C SER A 314 24.36 -13.25 -28.79
N HIS A 315 25.54 -12.73 -28.51
CA HIS A 315 26.08 -11.53 -29.16
C HIS A 315 26.82 -11.87 -30.47
N VAL A 316 26.93 -13.15 -30.84
CA VAL A 316 27.59 -13.61 -32.08
C VAL A 316 26.70 -13.33 -33.29
N GLN A 317 27.06 -12.30 -34.05
CA GLN A 317 26.45 -11.93 -35.33
C GLN A 317 27.37 -10.97 -36.10
N GLN A 318 27.18 -10.88 -37.42
CA GLN A 318 27.91 -9.89 -38.20
C GLN A 318 27.49 -8.46 -37.81
N VAL A 319 28.48 -7.61 -37.52
CA VAL A 319 28.26 -6.22 -37.11
C VAL A 319 27.82 -5.33 -38.27
N LYS A 320 28.13 -5.72 -39.51
CA LYS A 320 27.77 -5.00 -40.74
C LYS A 320 26.99 -5.93 -41.66
N GLY A 321 25.73 -5.62 -41.91
CA GLY A 321 24.88 -6.40 -42.81
C GLY A 321 23.40 -6.34 -42.43
N SER A 322 22.59 -6.99 -43.24
CA SER A 322 21.17 -7.27 -43.00
C SER A 322 20.98 -8.46 -42.07
N LEU A 323 19.77 -8.64 -41.51
CA LEU A 323 19.45 -9.88 -40.76
C LEU A 323 19.65 -11.14 -41.62
N SER A 324 19.43 -11.05 -42.94
CA SER A 324 19.72 -12.15 -43.86
C SER A 324 21.21 -12.51 -43.91
N ASP A 325 22.12 -11.56 -43.72
CA ASP A 325 23.57 -11.84 -43.68
C ASP A 325 23.94 -12.60 -42.40
N VAL A 326 23.27 -12.30 -41.29
CA VAL A 326 23.41 -13.05 -40.03
C VAL A 326 22.98 -14.50 -40.22
N PHE A 327 21.80 -14.74 -40.81
CA PHE A 327 21.35 -16.11 -41.13
C PHE A 327 22.25 -16.83 -42.12
N SER A 328 22.78 -16.12 -43.13
CA SER A 328 23.73 -16.68 -44.09
C SER A 328 25.00 -17.17 -43.39
N GLU A 329 25.51 -16.41 -42.42
CA GLU A 329 26.68 -16.81 -41.63
C GLU A 329 26.38 -18.02 -40.73
N ILE A 330 25.22 -18.03 -40.05
CA ILE A 330 24.78 -19.18 -39.24
C ILE A 330 24.65 -20.44 -40.11
N ASN A 331 24.09 -20.31 -41.32
CA ASN A 331 23.91 -21.42 -42.26
C ASN A 331 25.23 -22.01 -42.77
N LYS A 332 26.31 -21.23 -42.84
CA LYS A 332 27.65 -21.77 -43.18
C LYS A 332 28.12 -22.81 -42.15
N ASN A 333 27.63 -22.69 -40.91
CA ASN A 333 27.97 -23.60 -39.82
C ASN A 333 26.97 -24.74 -39.65
N VAL A 334 26.00 -24.93 -40.56
CA VAL A 334 24.96 -25.98 -40.43
C VAL A 334 25.54 -27.39 -40.26
N ARG A 335 26.75 -27.65 -40.79
CA ARG A 335 27.50 -28.91 -40.62
C ARG A 335 27.86 -29.23 -39.16
N ASN A 336 27.85 -28.23 -38.28
CA ASN A 336 28.10 -28.38 -36.85
C ASN A 336 26.83 -28.78 -36.08
N THR A 337 25.68 -28.88 -36.75
CA THR A 337 24.43 -29.36 -36.12
C THR A 337 24.67 -30.74 -35.51
N ARG A 338 24.36 -30.88 -34.22
CA ARG A 338 24.37 -32.16 -33.55
C ARG A 338 22.97 -32.76 -33.43
N TYR A 339 22.95 -34.05 -33.14
CA TYR A 339 21.74 -34.81 -32.89
C TYR A 339 21.93 -35.61 -31.61
N ASP A 340 20.87 -35.73 -30.81
CA ASP A 340 20.86 -36.69 -29.71
C ASP A 340 20.41 -38.09 -30.17
N GLU A 341 20.30 -39.02 -29.22
CA GLU A 341 19.94 -40.42 -29.47
C GLU A 341 18.55 -40.57 -30.09
N GLU A 342 17.64 -39.60 -29.89
CA GLU A 342 16.31 -39.57 -30.50
C GLU A 342 16.25 -38.76 -31.80
N ASN A 343 17.40 -38.45 -32.41
CA ASN A 343 17.54 -37.64 -33.63
C ASN A 343 16.95 -36.22 -33.51
N ARG A 344 16.93 -35.64 -32.30
CA ARG A 344 16.52 -34.26 -32.08
C ARG A 344 17.70 -33.33 -32.33
N VAL A 345 17.41 -32.22 -32.97
CA VAL A 345 18.40 -31.25 -33.44
C VAL A 345 18.93 -30.40 -32.28
N ILE A 346 20.25 -30.27 -32.21
CA ILE A 346 20.98 -29.41 -31.26
C ILE A 346 21.75 -28.36 -32.08
N TRP A 347 21.39 -27.09 -31.90
CA TRP A 347 21.95 -25.96 -32.64
C TRP A 347 22.99 -25.13 -31.90
N ARG A 348 23.28 -25.49 -30.63
CA ARG A 348 24.28 -24.79 -29.80
C ARG A 348 25.62 -24.59 -30.52
N ASP A 349 26.05 -25.59 -31.27
CA ASP A 349 27.35 -25.64 -31.95
C ASP A 349 27.40 -24.86 -33.28
N LEU A 350 26.28 -24.24 -33.71
CA LEU A 350 26.26 -23.35 -34.88
C LEU A 350 27.03 -22.04 -34.63
N LEU A 351 27.09 -21.60 -33.37
CA LEU A 351 27.73 -20.35 -32.96
C LEU A 351 29.01 -20.59 -32.13
N LEU A 352 29.38 -21.86 -31.88
CA LEU A 352 30.60 -22.22 -31.19
C LEU A 352 31.73 -22.64 -32.16
N PRO A 353 33.00 -22.38 -31.79
CA PRO A 353 33.43 -21.57 -30.64
C PRO A 353 33.08 -20.08 -30.86
N ILE A 354 32.95 -19.31 -29.76
CA ILE A 354 32.72 -17.87 -29.85
C ILE A 354 33.86 -17.23 -30.68
N PRO A 355 33.56 -16.48 -31.77
CA PRO A 355 34.60 -15.93 -32.63
C PRO A 355 35.53 -14.95 -31.90
N THR A 356 36.82 -15.04 -32.18
CA THR A 356 37.82 -14.04 -31.75
C THR A 356 37.80 -12.79 -32.62
N ASP A 357 37.32 -12.90 -33.86
CA ASP A 357 37.15 -11.79 -34.80
C ASP A 357 36.03 -10.85 -34.32
N PRO A 358 36.33 -9.59 -33.95
CA PRO A 358 35.34 -8.64 -33.45
C PRO A 358 34.31 -8.24 -34.51
N THR A 359 34.53 -8.50 -35.81
CA THR A 359 33.53 -8.20 -36.85
C THR A 359 32.37 -9.20 -36.87
N LYS A 360 32.53 -10.34 -36.18
CA LYS A 360 31.56 -11.44 -36.09
C LYS A 360 30.79 -11.47 -34.77
N LYS A 361 30.94 -10.45 -33.93
CA LYS A 361 30.23 -10.34 -32.66
C LYS A 361 29.95 -8.89 -32.30
N VAL A 362 28.83 -8.64 -31.60
CA VAL A 362 28.48 -7.30 -31.12
C VAL A 362 29.51 -6.87 -30.06
N ASP A 363 30.05 -5.67 -30.25
CA ASP A 363 30.97 -5.03 -29.32
C ASP A 363 30.20 -4.41 -28.14
N VAL A 364 29.79 -5.28 -27.20
CA VAL A 364 29.07 -4.87 -25.99
C VAL A 364 29.93 -4.01 -25.05
N GLY A 365 31.25 -3.91 -25.28
CA GLY A 365 32.10 -2.92 -24.62
C GLY A 365 31.68 -1.47 -24.92
N GLN A 366 30.94 -1.25 -26.01
CA GLN A 366 30.36 0.05 -26.36
C GLN A 366 28.95 0.28 -25.79
N MET A 367 28.41 -0.66 -25.00
CA MET A 367 27.07 -0.54 -24.41
C MET A 367 26.97 0.66 -23.47
N LYS A 368 25.85 1.39 -23.57
CA LYS A 368 25.60 2.63 -22.81
C LYS A 368 24.45 2.55 -21.80
N CYS A 369 23.72 1.45 -21.78
CA CYS A 369 22.57 1.25 -20.92
C CYS A 369 22.67 -0.08 -20.15
N PRO A 370 21.94 -0.21 -19.02
CA PRO A 370 21.87 -1.46 -18.29
C PRO A 370 21.35 -2.64 -19.14
N VAL A 371 21.90 -3.83 -18.91
CA VAL A 371 21.56 -5.09 -19.57
C VAL A 371 21.34 -6.17 -18.51
N LEU A 372 20.16 -6.78 -18.53
CA LEU A 372 19.85 -8.01 -17.81
C LEU A 372 20.00 -9.20 -18.76
N MET A 373 20.99 -10.05 -18.52
CA MET A 373 21.23 -11.28 -19.27
C MET A 373 20.70 -12.50 -18.50
N ILE A 374 19.75 -13.22 -19.06
CA ILE A 374 19.13 -14.42 -18.49
C ILE A 374 19.60 -15.65 -19.28
N VAL A 375 20.23 -16.59 -18.60
CA VAL A 375 20.91 -17.75 -19.19
C VAL A 375 20.37 -19.04 -18.59
N GLY A 376 19.89 -19.95 -19.44
CA GLY A 376 19.73 -21.35 -19.08
C GLY A 376 21.03 -22.12 -19.33
N GLU A 377 21.57 -22.78 -18.31
CA GLU A 377 22.85 -23.49 -18.44
C GLU A 377 22.77 -24.78 -19.27
N ASP A 378 21.58 -25.37 -19.38
CA ASP A 378 21.28 -26.51 -20.27
C ASP A 378 20.70 -26.05 -21.63
N ASP A 379 21.03 -24.86 -22.12
CA ASP A 379 20.58 -24.40 -23.44
C ASP A 379 21.19 -25.25 -24.58
N GLN A 380 20.35 -26.04 -25.25
CA GLN A 380 20.78 -26.90 -26.37
C GLN A 380 20.63 -26.22 -27.75
N ASN A 381 20.12 -24.99 -27.78
CA ASN A 381 19.85 -24.26 -29.01
C ASN A 381 20.94 -23.22 -29.28
N TRP A 382 21.30 -22.41 -28.29
CA TRP A 382 22.26 -21.31 -28.43
C TRP A 382 23.35 -21.41 -27.33
N PRO A 383 24.59 -20.95 -27.58
CA PRO A 383 25.64 -20.95 -26.56
C PRO A 383 25.47 -19.75 -25.62
N ALA A 384 24.36 -19.71 -24.89
CA ALA A 384 23.97 -18.58 -24.05
C ALA A 384 24.98 -18.35 -22.91
N THR A 385 25.47 -19.42 -22.28
CA THR A 385 26.48 -19.36 -21.20
C THR A 385 27.81 -18.81 -21.70
N GLU A 386 28.34 -19.35 -22.80
CA GLU A 386 29.61 -18.89 -23.37
C GLU A 386 29.50 -17.47 -23.91
N SER A 387 28.34 -17.11 -24.47
CA SER A 387 28.07 -15.75 -24.94
C SER A 387 28.02 -14.75 -23.79
N ALA A 388 27.37 -15.08 -22.67
CA ALA A 388 27.29 -14.21 -21.50
C ALA A 388 28.67 -14.00 -20.86
N GLU A 389 29.52 -15.04 -20.82
CA GLU A 389 30.88 -14.94 -20.30
C GLU A 389 31.78 -14.09 -21.19
N ASP A 390 31.75 -14.26 -22.53
CA ASP A 390 32.52 -13.40 -23.43
C ASP A 390 32.03 -11.94 -23.38
N MET A 391 30.71 -11.71 -23.30
CA MET A 391 30.14 -10.36 -23.09
C MET A 391 30.64 -9.73 -21.79
N LYS A 392 30.63 -10.48 -20.68
CA LYS A 392 31.12 -10.01 -19.39
C LYS A 392 32.59 -9.60 -19.47
N GLN A 393 33.45 -10.44 -20.04
CA GLN A 393 34.87 -10.11 -20.23
C GLN A 393 35.08 -8.88 -21.12
N MET A 394 34.26 -8.74 -22.17
CA MET A 394 34.31 -7.59 -23.07
C MET A 394 33.94 -6.29 -22.35
N MET A 395 32.88 -6.32 -21.53
CA MET A 395 32.42 -5.16 -20.75
C MET A 395 33.38 -4.81 -19.59
N GLU A 396 34.00 -5.81 -18.96
CA GLU A 396 35.05 -5.59 -17.97
C GLU A 396 36.27 -4.87 -18.58
N ARG A 397 36.75 -5.31 -19.75
CA ARG A 397 37.87 -4.66 -20.45
C ARG A 397 37.55 -3.22 -20.86
N ALA A 398 36.28 -2.93 -21.16
CA ALA A 398 35.82 -1.58 -21.52
C ALA A 398 35.51 -0.69 -20.29
N GLY A 399 35.50 -1.24 -19.08
CA GLY A 399 35.18 -0.51 -17.85
C GLY A 399 33.68 -0.24 -17.64
N ASN A 400 32.80 -0.91 -18.38
CA ASN A 400 31.34 -0.76 -18.27
C ASN A 400 30.63 -1.99 -17.67
N SER A 401 31.36 -2.85 -16.95
CA SER A 401 30.81 -4.05 -16.29
C SER A 401 29.64 -3.77 -15.33
N HIS A 402 29.58 -2.58 -14.73
CA HIS A 402 28.47 -2.15 -13.87
C HIS A 402 27.11 -2.08 -14.58
N LEU A 403 27.09 -2.10 -15.91
CA LEU A 403 25.85 -2.14 -16.70
C LEU A 403 25.30 -3.56 -16.89
N LEU A 404 26.09 -4.60 -16.64
CA LEU A 404 25.67 -5.99 -16.89
C LEU A 404 25.24 -6.69 -15.61
N THR A 405 24.00 -7.17 -15.58
CA THR A 405 23.51 -8.13 -14.59
C THR A 405 23.26 -9.46 -15.28
N THR A 406 23.84 -10.55 -14.76
CA THR A 406 23.65 -11.90 -15.31
C THR A 406 22.91 -12.79 -14.32
N LEU A 407 21.85 -13.43 -14.78
CA LEU A 407 21.11 -14.48 -14.09
C LEU A 407 21.39 -15.80 -14.80
N SER A 408 22.05 -16.73 -14.11
CA SER A 408 22.35 -18.07 -14.63
C SER A 408 21.52 -19.11 -13.88
N TYR A 409 20.84 -19.97 -14.62
CA TYR A 409 19.93 -20.97 -14.08
C TYR A 409 20.39 -22.38 -14.43
N PRO A 410 21.02 -23.11 -13.48
CA PRO A 410 21.36 -24.51 -13.65
C PRO A 410 20.12 -25.35 -13.98
N GLY A 411 20.24 -26.24 -14.96
CA GLY A 411 19.14 -27.12 -15.37
C GLY A 411 17.99 -26.42 -16.12
N ALA A 412 18.10 -25.13 -16.46
CA ALA A 412 17.15 -24.47 -17.36
C ALA A 412 17.63 -24.55 -18.82
N GLY A 413 16.73 -24.84 -19.75
CA GLY A 413 16.99 -24.82 -21.20
C GLY A 413 16.71 -23.48 -21.88
N HIS A 414 16.63 -23.51 -23.21
CA HIS A 414 16.53 -22.32 -24.07
C HIS A 414 15.24 -21.50 -23.89
N LEU A 415 14.08 -22.16 -23.78
CA LEU A 415 12.77 -21.52 -23.82
C LEU A 415 12.30 -21.01 -22.46
N ILE A 416 13.02 -20.05 -21.89
CA ILE A 416 12.59 -19.38 -20.64
C ILE A 416 11.45 -18.41 -20.98
N GLU A 417 10.22 -18.89 -20.84
CA GLU A 417 8.96 -18.19 -21.13
C GLU A 417 8.39 -17.51 -19.86
N PRO A 418 7.28 -16.73 -19.97
CA PRO A 418 6.59 -16.24 -18.77
C PRO A 418 6.17 -17.39 -17.84
N PRO A 419 6.02 -17.12 -16.52
CA PRO A 419 5.84 -18.14 -15.50
C PRO A 419 4.67 -19.08 -15.77
N TYR A 420 4.83 -20.31 -15.28
CA TYR A 420 3.83 -21.38 -15.35
C TYR A 420 3.50 -21.84 -16.78
N SER A 421 4.27 -21.38 -17.78
CA SER A 421 4.34 -22.03 -19.08
C SER A 421 4.95 -23.42 -18.90
N PRO A 422 4.32 -24.49 -19.42
CA PRO A 422 4.85 -25.83 -19.19
C PRO A 422 6.23 -26.01 -19.83
N HIS A 423 7.15 -26.63 -19.11
CA HIS A 423 8.49 -26.90 -19.64
C HIS A 423 8.43 -27.87 -20.83
N ILE A 424 9.01 -27.45 -21.97
CA ILE A 424 9.08 -28.25 -23.19
C ILE A 424 10.54 -28.49 -23.58
N ARG A 425 11.08 -29.65 -23.19
CA ARG A 425 12.47 -30.04 -23.50
C ARG A 425 12.74 -30.14 -25.00
N ALA A 426 11.76 -30.62 -25.77
CA ALA A 426 11.88 -30.73 -27.23
C ALA A 426 10.54 -30.50 -27.92
N SER A 427 10.54 -29.78 -29.04
CA SER A 427 9.32 -29.58 -29.83
C SER A 427 9.59 -29.39 -31.31
N ASN A 428 8.52 -29.46 -32.09
CA ASN A 428 8.56 -29.19 -33.51
C ASN A 428 8.90 -27.71 -33.77
N PHE A 429 9.85 -27.48 -34.66
CA PHE A 429 10.25 -26.19 -35.16
C PHE A 429 10.14 -26.17 -36.69
N MET A 430 9.60 -25.08 -37.23
CA MET A 430 9.52 -24.86 -38.66
C MET A 430 10.67 -23.97 -39.08
N VAL A 431 11.54 -24.48 -39.94
CA VAL A 431 12.66 -23.69 -40.46
C VAL A 431 12.11 -22.64 -41.44
N ALA A 432 12.43 -21.36 -41.17
CA ALA A 432 12.01 -20.25 -41.99
C ALA A 432 12.47 -20.43 -43.45
N GLY A 433 11.58 -20.18 -44.41
CA GLY A 433 11.88 -20.24 -45.84
C GLY A 433 11.89 -21.64 -46.49
N THR A 434 12.05 -22.74 -45.73
CA THR A 434 12.13 -24.10 -46.30
C THR A 434 10.88 -24.96 -46.07
N ARG A 435 9.97 -24.53 -45.18
CA ARG A 435 8.81 -25.32 -44.70
C ARG A 435 9.20 -26.69 -44.12
N GLN A 436 10.47 -26.92 -43.79
CA GLN A 436 10.93 -28.15 -43.17
C GLN A 436 10.60 -28.14 -41.69
N LYS A 437 10.05 -29.26 -41.21
CA LYS A 437 9.71 -29.48 -39.81
C LYS A 437 10.79 -30.35 -39.16
N LEU A 438 11.42 -29.83 -38.12
CA LEU A 438 12.45 -30.51 -37.34
C LEU A 438 12.01 -30.61 -35.88
N VAL A 439 12.48 -31.61 -35.14
CA VAL A 439 12.33 -31.64 -33.68
C VAL A 439 13.60 -31.05 -33.08
N VAL A 440 13.48 -29.90 -32.44
CA VAL A 440 14.61 -29.20 -31.80
C VAL A 440 14.63 -29.55 -30.32
N LEU A 441 15.82 -29.86 -29.81
CA LEU A 441 16.10 -29.99 -28.39
C LEU A 441 16.40 -28.60 -27.82
N TRP A 442 15.58 -28.15 -26.88
CA TRP A 442 15.73 -26.86 -26.20
C TRP A 442 16.54 -27.01 -24.90
N GLY A 443 16.59 -28.22 -24.35
CA GLY A 443 17.21 -28.54 -23.07
C GLY A 443 16.33 -28.18 -21.87
N GLY A 444 16.87 -28.31 -20.67
CA GLY A 444 16.21 -28.06 -19.40
C GLY A 444 15.59 -29.28 -18.71
N GLU A 445 15.46 -29.18 -17.40
CA GLU A 445 14.74 -30.08 -16.50
C GLU A 445 13.47 -29.38 -16.01
N THR A 446 12.37 -30.11 -15.85
CA THR A 446 11.04 -29.51 -15.67
C THR A 446 10.95 -28.58 -14.46
N ALA A 447 11.38 -29.01 -13.26
CA ALA A 447 11.31 -28.16 -12.07
C ALA A 447 12.33 -26.99 -12.11
N PRO A 448 13.64 -27.21 -12.33
CA PRO A 448 14.61 -26.12 -12.42
C PRO A 448 14.27 -25.08 -13.49
N HIS A 449 13.78 -25.52 -14.65
CA HIS A 449 13.36 -24.61 -15.72
C HIS A 449 12.13 -23.80 -15.32
N SER A 450 11.15 -24.41 -14.67
CA SER A 450 9.94 -23.72 -14.22
C SER A 450 10.25 -22.69 -13.12
N HIS A 451 11.15 -23.02 -12.20
CA HIS A 451 11.64 -22.08 -11.20
C HIS A 451 12.43 -20.93 -11.83
N ALA A 452 13.22 -21.21 -12.87
CA ALA A 452 13.92 -20.19 -13.65
C ALA A 452 12.95 -19.23 -14.35
N GLN A 453 11.86 -19.72 -14.93
CA GLN A 453 10.81 -18.88 -15.52
C GLN A 453 10.17 -17.96 -14.46
N GLU A 454 9.81 -18.49 -13.29
CA GLU A 454 9.23 -17.68 -12.21
C GLU A 454 10.19 -16.60 -11.70
N ASP A 455 11.42 -16.98 -11.34
CA ASP A 455 12.40 -16.06 -10.77
C ASP A 455 12.87 -15.01 -11.80
N SER A 456 13.16 -15.43 -13.04
CA SER A 456 13.63 -14.52 -14.08
C SER A 456 12.55 -13.54 -14.53
N TRP A 457 11.27 -13.94 -14.54
CA TRP A 457 10.17 -13.03 -14.84
C TRP A 457 10.01 -11.96 -13.75
N LYS A 458 10.01 -12.36 -12.48
CA LYS A 458 9.99 -11.42 -11.35
C LYS A 458 11.14 -10.41 -11.43
N LYS A 459 12.35 -10.88 -11.71
CA LYS A 459 13.54 -10.03 -11.86
C LYS A 459 13.49 -9.17 -13.11
N THR A 460 12.89 -9.66 -14.19
CA THR A 460 12.66 -8.90 -15.43
C THR A 460 11.72 -7.73 -15.17
N LEU A 461 10.58 -7.96 -14.51
CA LEU A 461 9.65 -6.89 -14.16
C LEU A 461 10.32 -5.85 -13.26
N ALA A 462 11.02 -6.28 -12.20
CA ALA A 462 11.74 -5.38 -11.30
C ALA A 462 12.82 -4.55 -12.03
N PHE A 463 13.58 -5.17 -12.94
CA PHE A 463 14.61 -4.49 -13.72
C PHE A 463 14.02 -3.47 -14.72
N LEU A 464 12.91 -3.82 -15.38
CA LEU A 464 12.18 -2.90 -16.24
C LEU A 464 11.59 -1.76 -15.41
N GLU A 465 11.06 -2.04 -14.22
CA GLU A 465 10.54 -1.04 -13.30
C GLU A 465 11.61 -0.04 -12.89
N GLU A 466 12.74 -0.53 -12.39
CA GLU A 466 13.88 0.27 -11.94
C GLU A 466 14.40 1.23 -13.03
N HIS A 467 14.48 0.77 -14.27
CA HIS A 467 15.13 1.51 -15.34
C HIS A 467 14.18 2.34 -16.21
N LEU A 468 12.89 1.99 -16.28
CA LEU A 468 11.91 2.67 -17.12
C LEU A 468 10.95 3.57 -16.35
N TYR A 469 10.56 3.18 -15.13
CA TYR A 469 9.86 4.08 -14.24
C TYR A 469 10.92 4.90 -13.50
N ARG A 470 10.78 6.23 -13.50
CA ARG A 470 11.57 7.05 -12.56
C ARG A 470 11.23 6.52 -11.16
N SER A 471 12.24 6.39 -10.30
CA SER A 471 12.08 6.16 -8.86
C SER A 471 10.78 6.80 -8.41
N THR A 472 9.82 5.97 -7.99
CA THR A 472 8.46 6.35 -7.64
C THR A 472 8.49 7.63 -6.82
N GLU A 473 8.27 8.77 -7.47
CA GLU A 473 7.92 9.98 -6.76
C GLU A 473 6.53 9.70 -6.23
N VAL A 474 6.45 9.30 -4.96
CA VAL A 474 5.38 9.87 -4.16
C VAL A 474 5.62 11.37 -4.24
N THR A 475 4.83 12.03 -5.08
CA THR A 475 4.76 13.48 -5.06
C THR A 475 4.02 13.84 -3.78
N SER A 476 4.75 13.88 -2.67
CA SER A 476 4.49 14.92 -1.70
C SER A 476 4.82 16.22 -2.43
N LEU A 477 3.79 16.89 -2.95
CA LEU A 477 3.94 18.27 -3.34
C LEU A 477 4.37 19.01 -2.07
N THR A 478 5.66 19.40 -2.04
CA THR A 478 6.47 19.99 -0.97
C THR A 478 7.33 19.01 -0.15
N ASN A 479 8.64 19.04 -0.40
CA ASN A 479 9.69 18.43 0.46
C ASN A 479 10.03 19.31 1.69
N LEU A 480 9.23 20.34 1.97
CA LEU A 480 9.35 21.27 3.09
C LEU A 480 7.94 21.69 3.49
N ALA A 481 7.20 20.76 4.10
CA ALA A 481 5.86 21.01 4.62
C ALA A 481 5.93 21.19 6.14
N LEU A 482 5.26 22.22 6.64
CA LEU A 482 5.16 22.44 8.08
C LEU A 482 4.29 21.36 8.71
N PHE A 483 4.53 21.07 9.99
CA PHE A 483 3.82 20.04 10.72
C PHE A 483 2.30 20.26 10.71
N ASP A 484 1.86 21.52 10.81
CA ASP A 484 0.46 21.96 10.86
C ASP A 484 -0.22 22.12 9.48
N GLU A 485 0.45 21.79 8.39
CA GLU A 485 -0.13 21.76 7.04
C GLU A 485 -0.70 20.38 6.70
N LYS A 486 -1.71 20.27 5.82
CA LYS A 486 -2.13 18.94 5.34
C LYS A 486 -1.10 18.41 4.34
N PHE A 487 -0.87 17.10 4.34
CA PHE A 487 -0.22 16.44 3.21
C PHE A 487 -1.18 15.46 2.55
N HIS A 488 -1.00 15.26 1.26
CA HIS A 488 -1.88 14.43 0.45
C HIS A 488 -1.21 13.09 0.18
N VAL A 489 -1.81 12.01 0.71
CA VAL A 489 -1.38 10.65 0.40
C VAL A 489 -2.24 10.10 -0.71
N VAL A 490 -1.59 9.83 -1.84
CA VAL A 490 -2.19 9.15 -2.99
C VAL A 490 -1.31 7.96 -3.33
N VAL A 491 -1.92 6.78 -3.34
CA VAL A 491 -1.30 5.55 -3.84
C VAL A 491 -1.91 5.30 -5.20
N GLY A 492 -1.08 5.27 -6.24
CA GLY A 492 -1.49 4.87 -7.58
C GLY A 492 -0.93 3.49 -7.93
N ASN A 493 -1.32 2.99 -9.10
CA ASN A 493 -0.79 1.76 -9.69
C ASN A 493 -1.04 0.49 -8.84
N LEU A 494 -2.09 0.49 -8.01
CA LEU A 494 -2.60 -0.73 -7.40
C LEU A 494 -3.48 -1.47 -8.43
N PRO A 495 -3.55 -2.80 -8.44
CA PRO A 495 -4.66 -3.50 -9.06
C PRO A 495 -6.02 -2.88 -8.64
N PRO A 496 -6.99 -2.69 -9.55
CA PRO A 496 -8.31 -2.17 -9.20
C PRO A 496 -9.00 -3.02 -8.14
N THR A 497 -9.75 -2.41 -7.23
CA THR A 497 -10.47 -3.09 -6.13
C THR A 497 -9.58 -3.87 -5.17
N GLN A 498 -8.27 -3.57 -5.14
CA GLN A 498 -7.32 -4.21 -4.25
C GLN A 498 -7.44 -3.65 -2.83
N GLU A 499 -7.62 -4.55 -1.87
CA GLU A 499 -7.46 -4.23 -0.46
C GLU A 499 -5.99 -3.91 -0.15
N VAL A 500 -5.77 -2.78 0.50
CA VAL A 500 -4.45 -2.34 0.96
C VAL A 500 -4.51 -1.74 2.35
N THR A 501 -3.41 -1.84 3.09
CA THR A 501 -3.19 -1.11 4.33
C THR A 501 -2.16 -0.02 4.09
N LEU A 502 -2.54 1.23 4.34
CA LEU A 502 -1.57 2.32 4.42
C LEU A 502 -1.14 2.43 5.88
N HIS A 503 0.15 2.31 6.15
CA HIS A 503 0.75 2.33 7.48
C HIS A 503 1.76 3.46 7.55
N SER A 504 1.70 4.27 8.59
CA SER A 504 2.71 5.28 8.90
C SER A 504 3.49 4.87 10.14
N LEU A 505 4.79 5.16 10.14
CA LEU A 505 5.71 4.86 11.23
C LEU A 505 6.64 6.05 11.46
N HIS A 506 6.78 6.44 12.72
CA HIS A 506 7.73 7.47 13.14
C HIS A 506 8.47 7.02 14.40
N GLN A 507 9.77 7.27 14.47
CA GLN A 507 10.55 7.11 15.69
C GLN A 507 10.72 8.47 16.37
N SER A 508 10.15 8.60 17.56
CA SER A 508 10.25 9.83 18.35
C SER A 508 11.67 10.03 18.90
N GLU A 509 11.99 11.27 19.30
CA GLU A 509 13.26 11.63 19.94
C GLU A 509 13.47 10.92 21.30
N ASP A 510 12.40 10.41 21.90
CA ASP A 510 12.44 9.53 23.08
C ASP A 510 12.76 8.07 22.71
N THR A 511 13.08 7.78 21.45
CA THR A 511 13.37 6.48 20.82
C THR A 511 12.18 5.52 20.71
N ASP A 512 11.00 5.90 21.20
CA ASP A 512 9.76 5.14 21.06
C ASP A 512 9.21 5.25 19.63
N TYR A 513 8.66 4.15 19.12
CA TYR A 513 8.02 4.10 17.80
C TYR A 513 6.52 4.33 17.90
N TRP A 514 6.01 5.16 17.00
CA TRP A 514 4.61 5.52 16.85
C TRP A 514 4.12 5.08 15.48
N GLU A 515 2.93 4.49 15.43
CA GLU A 515 2.31 4.02 14.20
C GLU A 515 0.85 4.47 14.06
N ALA A 516 0.41 4.67 12.83
CA ALA A 516 -1.00 4.68 12.45
C ALA A 516 -1.21 3.82 11.21
N PHE A 517 -2.42 3.33 10.99
CA PHE A 517 -2.78 2.66 9.75
C PHE A 517 -4.26 2.77 9.44
N GLY A 518 -4.57 2.76 8.14
CA GLY A 518 -5.94 2.73 7.61
C GLY A 518 -6.11 1.66 6.54
N TYR A 519 -7.33 1.14 6.43
CA TYR A 519 -7.72 0.09 5.49
C TYR A 519 -8.45 0.67 4.30
N TYR A 520 -7.90 0.44 3.11
CA TYR A 520 -8.44 1.00 1.88
C TYR A 520 -8.68 -0.08 0.84
N VAL A 521 -9.50 0.26 -0.14
CA VAL A 521 -9.70 -0.52 -1.36
C VAL A 521 -9.45 0.43 -2.52
N SER A 522 -8.56 0.06 -3.45
CA SER A 522 -8.28 0.89 -4.62
C SER A 522 -9.50 1.03 -5.52
N ASP A 523 -9.65 2.20 -6.13
CA ASP A 523 -10.70 2.48 -7.09
C ASP A 523 -10.52 1.70 -8.40
N ALA A 524 -11.43 1.91 -9.35
CA ALA A 524 -11.38 1.25 -10.66
C ALA A 524 -10.13 1.62 -11.50
N GLN A 525 -9.42 2.68 -11.11
CA GLN A 525 -8.17 3.16 -11.72
C GLN A 525 -6.94 2.69 -10.91
N GLY A 526 -7.12 1.85 -9.89
CA GLY A 526 -6.01 1.37 -9.09
C GLY A 526 -5.45 2.41 -8.13
N ARG A 527 -6.28 3.37 -7.70
CA ARG A 527 -5.86 4.48 -6.86
C ARG A 527 -6.53 4.43 -5.50
N VAL A 528 -5.77 4.79 -4.47
CA VAL A 528 -6.29 5.17 -3.14
C VAL A 528 -5.85 6.60 -2.87
N THR A 529 -6.79 7.49 -2.62
CA THR A 529 -6.58 8.87 -2.21
C THR A 529 -7.09 9.05 -0.79
N VAL A 530 -6.21 9.07 0.21
CA VAL A 530 -6.57 9.12 1.65
C VAL A 530 -7.50 10.28 1.98
N ALA A 531 -7.35 11.41 1.29
CA ALA A 531 -8.19 12.59 1.51
C ALA A 531 -9.63 12.46 0.97
N LYS A 532 -9.96 11.39 0.25
CA LYS A 532 -11.25 11.18 -0.43
C LYS A 532 -11.86 9.82 -0.11
N ASP A 533 -11.03 8.79 -0.03
CA ASP A 533 -11.45 7.41 0.13
C ASP A 533 -11.61 7.09 1.61
N GLU A 534 -12.60 6.26 1.91
CA GLU A 534 -12.92 5.86 3.27
C GLU A 534 -11.91 4.82 3.78
N SER A 535 -11.34 5.06 4.96
CA SER A 535 -10.68 4.01 5.72
C SER A 535 -11.74 3.13 6.39
N PHE A 536 -11.77 1.84 6.05
CA PHE A 536 -12.71 0.86 6.62
C PHE A 536 -12.33 0.40 8.03
N GLY A 537 -11.22 0.88 8.57
CA GLY A 537 -10.75 0.58 9.92
C GLY A 537 -9.25 0.76 10.06
N GLY A 538 -8.75 0.50 11.27
CA GLY A 538 -7.35 0.67 11.62
C GLY A 538 -7.20 1.48 12.90
N THR A 539 -6.23 2.39 12.95
CA THR A 539 -6.13 3.38 14.03
C THR A 539 -7.12 4.54 13.86
N TYR A 540 -7.74 4.64 12.68
CA TYR A 540 -8.82 5.57 12.34
C TYR A 540 -9.75 4.96 11.27
N ASP A 541 -10.95 5.53 11.15
CA ASP A 541 -11.97 5.16 10.16
C ASP A 541 -12.58 6.41 9.49
N GLY A 542 -13.28 6.17 8.39
CA GLY A 542 -13.90 7.23 7.61
C GLY A 542 -12.91 7.92 6.66
N VAL A 543 -13.37 9.00 6.02
CA VAL A 543 -12.51 9.89 5.24
C VAL A 543 -11.79 10.85 6.21
N ASP A 544 -10.50 10.60 6.43
CA ASP A 544 -9.64 11.42 7.29
C ASP A 544 -8.28 11.64 6.60
N PRO A 545 -8.09 12.80 5.92
CA PRO A 545 -6.86 13.10 5.19
C PRO A 545 -5.59 13.00 6.02
N MET A 546 -5.69 13.21 7.34
CA MET A 546 -4.57 13.27 8.27
C MET A 546 -4.61 12.13 9.29
N GLY A 547 -5.46 11.12 9.06
CA GLY A 547 -5.59 9.96 9.95
C GLY A 547 -4.28 9.20 10.13
N LEU A 548 -3.43 9.14 9.11
CA LEU A 548 -2.08 8.55 9.19
C LEU A 548 -1.11 9.32 10.11
N LEU A 549 -1.49 10.50 10.62
CA LEU A 549 -0.66 11.27 11.56
C LEU A 549 -1.41 11.47 12.89
N GLY A 550 -2.62 12.03 12.86
CA GLY A 550 -3.39 12.37 14.05
C GLY A 550 -3.85 11.17 14.88
N SER A 551 -3.92 9.98 14.29
CA SER A 551 -4.30 8.74 14.99
C SER A 551 -3.11 7.89 15.45
N MET A 552 -1.87 8.40 15.32
CA MET A 552 -0.70 7.64 15.73
C MET A 552 -0.79 7.23 17.19
N ARG A 553 -0.36 6.01 17.46
CA ARG A 553 -0.25 5.43 18.80
C ARG A 553 1.12 4.76 18.96
N PRO A 554 1.62 4.57 20.19
CA PRO A 554 2.80 3.74 20.39
C PRO A 554 2.57 2.33 19.85
N ILE A 555 3.60 1.74 19.23
CA ILE A 555 3.50 0.36 18.71
C ILE A 555 3.20 -0.65 19.84
N PRO A 556 2.57 -1.80 19.55
CA PRO A 556 2.37 -2.86 20.53
C PRO A 556 3.70 -3.26 21.20
N GLY A 557 3.70 -3.33 22.54
CA GLY A 557 4.89 -3.64 23.33
C GLY A 557 5.69 -2.42 23.82
N SER A 558 5.32 -1.21 23.40
CA SER A 558 5.90 0.02 23.96
C SER A 558 5.58 0.21 25.45
N ARG A 559 6.43 0.99 26.13
CA ARG A 559 6.22 1.38 27.54
C ARG A 559 4.91 2.17 27.71
N THR A 560 4.28 2.03 28.87
CA THR A 560 2.96 2.64 29.13
C THR A 560 3.06 4.12 29.47
N GLY A 561 1.97 4.86 29.19
CA GLY A 561 1.82 6.26 29.58
C GLY A 561 2.71 7.24 28.79
N LEU A 562 2.95 6.93 27.51
CA LEU A 562 3.66 7.80 26.58
C LEU A 562 2.79 9.00 26.14
N ARG A 563 3.43 10.13 25.89
CA ARG A 563 2.88 11.30 25.20
C ARG A 563 3.83 11.68 24.09
N PHE A 564 3.30 11.96 22.91
CA PHE A 564 4.09 12.45 21.79
C PHE A 564 4.62 13.85 22.11
N ARG A 565 5.92 14.08 21.93
CA ARG A 565 6.59 15.35 22.27
C ARG A 565 7.68 15.63 21.25
N ILE A 566 7.90 16.92 21.02
CA ILE A 566 8.98 17.46 20.20
C ILE A 566 9.87 18.29 21.12
N LYS A 567 11.17 17.98 21.14
CA LYS A 567 12.16 18.72 21.93
C LYS A 567 13.03 19.57 21.03
N GLU A 568 13.35 19.11 19.82
CA GLU A 568 14.22 19.81 18.87
C GLU A 568 13.41 20.27 17.67
N VAL A 569 13.12 21.57 17.57
CA VAL A 569 12.25 22.13 16.51
C VAL A 569 12.97 22.33 15.16
N ASP A 570 14.29 22.25 15.17
CA ASP A 570 15.17 22.29 14.00
C ASP A 570 15.36 20.90 13.35
N ILE A 571 14.84 19.84 13.98
CA ILE A 571 14.81 18.49 13.43
C ILE A 571 13.38 18.17 12.98
N PRO A 572 13.16 17.77 11.72
CA PRO A 572 11.82 17.42 11.27
C PRO A 572 11.35 16.10 11.87
N MET A 573 10.03 15.96 12.04
CA MET A 573 9.43 14.66 12.24
C MET A 573 9.48 13.87 10.93
N VAL A 574 10.25 12.78 10.93
CA VAL A 574 10.39 11.87 9.78
C VAL A 574 9.30 10.79 9.86
N VAL A 575 8.42 10.75 8.86
CA VAL A 575 7.31 9.79 8.79
C VAL A 575 7.51 8.86 7.61
N HIS A 576 7.68 7.57 7.90
CA HIS A 576 7.70 6.51 6.89
C HIS A 576 6.27 6.09 6.60
N ILE A 577 5.83 6.17 5.35
CA ILE A 577 4.51 5.70 4.93
C ILE A 577 4.72 4.53 3.99
N SER A 578 4.14 3.38 4.33
CA SER A 578 4.24 2.13 3.60
C SER A 578 2.86 1.62 3.22
N VAL A 579 2.76 1.02 2.04
CA VAL A 579 1.54 0.38 1.53
C VAL A 579 1.73 -1.12 1.59
N TYR A 580 0.80 -1.84 2.20
CA TYR A 580 0.84 -3.30 2.29
C TYR A 580 -0.39 -3.91 1.60
N ARG A 581 -0.22 -5.13 1.09
CA ARG A 581 -1.32 -5.87 0.46
C ARG A 581 -2.28 -6.41 1.54
N GLY A 582 -3.58 -6.24 1.32
CA GLY A 582 -4.64 -6.68 2.23
C GLY A 582 -4.81 -5.75 3.44
N HIS A 583 -5.82 -6.02 4.26
CA HIS A 583 -6.07 -5.32 5.52
C HIS A 583 -5.34 -6.00 6.69
N MET A 584 -4.20 -5.42 7.08
CA MET A 584 -3.28 -5.96 8.07
C MET A 584 -3.41 -5.26 9.43
N ARG A 585 -3.30 -5.99 10.53
CA ARG A 585 -3.39 -5.42 11.90
C ARG A 585 -2.05 -5.30 12.62
N GLN A 586 -1.08 -6.11 12.21
CA GLN A 586 0.24 -6.24 12.84
C GLN A 586 1.20 -6.90 11.85
N GLY A 587 2.48 -6.99 12.23
CA GLY A 587 3.51 -7.67 11.44
C GLY A 587 3.99 -6.91 10.21
N PHE A 588 3.80 -5.59 10.20
CA PHE A 588 4.23 -4.71 9.11
C PHE A 588 5.74 -4.82 8.81
N ARG A 589 6.56 -5.15 9.81
CA ARG A 589 8.02 -5.31 9.66
C ARG A 589 8.42 -6.64 8.99
N GLU A 590 7.57 -7.66 9.07
CA GLU A 590 7.85 -8.97 8.47
C GLU A 590 7.39 -9.06 7.01
N GLN A 591 6.62 -8.07 6.53
CA GLN A 591 6.14 -8.04 5.16
C GLN A 591 6.87 -7.01 4.31
N ALA A 592 7.10 -7.36 3.05
CA ALA A 592 7.55 -6.40 2.06
C ALA A 592 6.40 -5.44 1.72
N ALA A 593 6.63 -4.14 1.91
CA ALA A 593 5.70 -3.12 1.45
C ALA A 593 5.61 -3.13 -0.09
N LEU A 594 4.42 -2.90 -0.64
CA LEU A 594 4.18 -2.66 -2.06
C LEU A 594 4.86 -1.38 -2.52
N ALA A 595 4.88 -0.37 -1.65
CA ALA A 595 5.57 0.89 -1.85
C ALA A 595 5.85 1.52 -0.48
N SER A 596 6.92 2.31 -0.39
CA SER A 596 7.23 3.11 0.79
C SER A 596 7.75 4.48 0.38
N VAL A 597 7.45 5.47 1.20
CA VAL A 597 7.95 6.84 1.09
C VAL A 597 8.34 7.35 2.46
N VAL A 598 9.26 8.31 2.50
CA VAL A 598 9.58 9.07 3.69
C VAL A 598 9.16 10.52 3.45
N THR A 599 8.43 11.11 4.38
CA THR A 599 8.12 12.54 4.38
C THR A 599 8.65 13.19 5.65
N GLU A 600 9.17 14.40 5.50
CA GLU A 600 9.62 15.24 6.61
C GLU A 600 8.54 16.27 6.95
N ARG A 601 8.35 16.51 8.25
CA ARG A 601 7.34 17.44 8.77
C ARG A 601 8.02 18.41 9.73
N TRP A 602 8.13 19.66 9.31
CA TRP A 602 8.95 20.67 9.96
C TRP A 602 8.15 21.50 10.97
N TYR A 603 8.67 21.72 12.18
CA TYR A 603 8.05 22.63 13.16
C TYR A 603 8.52 24.07 13.00
N MET A 604 9.59 24.28 12.24
CA MET A 604 10.20 25.57 11.96
C MET A 604 10.45 25.71 10.46
N ALA A 605 9.80 26.68 9.82
CA ALA A 605 9.97 26.95 8.39
C ALA A 605 11.40 27.41 8.06
N PRO A 606 11.89 27.15 6.83
CA PRO A 606 13.15 27.70 6.35
C PRO A 606 13.21 29.22 6.53
N GLY A 607 14.32 29.70 7.09
CA GLY A 607 14.56 31.13 7.30
C GLY A 607 13.97 31.70 8.59
N VAL A 608 13.16 30.95 9.34
CA VAL A 608 12.84 31.30 10.73
C VAL A 608 14.11 31.20 11.57
N ARG A 609 14.39 32.22 12.37
CA ARG A 609 15.56 32.27 13.25
C ARG A 609 15.17 31.91 14.67
N ARG A 610 15.78 30.87 15.23
CA ARG A 610 15.71 30.49 16.64
C ARG A 610 16.79 31.23 17.43
N VAL A 611 16.42 31.94 18.49
CA VAL A 611 17.33 32.74 19.34
C VAL A 611 17.08 32.40 20.80
N ASP A 612 18.05 31.80 21.48
CA ASP A 612 17.95 31.53 22.92
C ASP A 612 17.98 32.84 23.71
N ILE A 613 17.05 32.99 24.65
CA ILE A 613 16.95 34.14 25.55
C ILE A 613 17.41 33.72 26.94
N THR A 614 18.51 34.31 27.38
CA THR A 614 19.03 34.21 28.76
C THR A 614 19.18 35.58 29.43
N GLU A 615 18.74 36.64 28.76
CA GLU A 615 18.85 38.03 29.19
C GLU A 615 17.81 38.39 30.26
N GLY A 616 18.11 39.37 31.10
CA GLY A 616 17.17 39.85 32.13
C GLY A 616 16.75 38.79 33.17
N GLY A 617 17.51 37.70 33.30
CA GLY A 617 17.18 36.55 34.14
C GLY A 617 16.08 35.65 33.57
N VAL A 618 15.56 35.96 32.38
CA VAL A 618 14.52 35.19 31.69
C VAL A 618 15.16 34.01 30.96
N THR A 619 14.44 32.90 30.86
CA THR A 619 14.84 31.70 30.11
C THR A 619 13.73 31.37 29.13
N GLY A 620 14.05 31.40 27.85
CA GLY A 620 13.09 31.09 26.79
C GLY A 620 13.78 31.09 25.44
N THR A 621 12.99 30.98 24.38
CA THR A 621 13.48 30.98 23.00
C THR A 621 12.60 31.87 22.16
N LEU A 622 13.21 32.82 21.45
CA LEU A 622 12.56 33.72 20.52
C LEU A 622 12.71 33.17 19.10
N PHE A 623 11.58 33.02 18.41
CA PHE A 623 11.50 32.65 17.00
C PHE A 623 11.12 33.87 16.17
N LEU A 624 11.94 34.20 15.18
CA LEU A 624 11.76 35.35 14.31
C LEU A 624 11.46 34.91 12.88
N PRO A 625 10.35 35.36 12.27
CA PRO A 625 10.08 35.11 10.86
C PRO A 625 11.18 35.64 9.94
N PRO A 626 11.32 35.10 8.72
CA PRO A 626 12.19 35.68 7.71
C PRO A 626 11.67 37.06 7.27
N GLY A 627 12.58 37.99 6.98
CA GLY A 627 12.26 39.32 6.45
C GLY A 627 12.70 40.48 7.35
N PRO A 628 12.38 41.73 6.96
CA PRO A 628 12.89 42.93 7.63
C PRO A 628 12.18 43.27 8.95
N GLY A 629 11.00 42.69 9.23
CA GLY A 629 10.16 43.09 10.35
C GLY A 629 9.67 44.55 10.25
N PRO A 630 9.20 45.15 11.36
CA PRO A 630 8.91 44.49 12.64
C PRO A 630 7.67 43.58 12.54
N PHE A 631 7.73 42.43 13.21
CA PHE A 631 6.69 41.42 13.21
C PHE A 631 5.77 41.59 14.43
N PRO A 632 4.47 41.28 14.32
CA PRO A 632 3.60 41.16 15.50
C PRO A 632 4.14 40.08 16.45
N GLY A 633 4.13 40.38 17.75
CA GLY A 633 4.73 39.54 18.79
C GLY A 633 3.73 38.58 19.43
N VAL A 634 4.20 37.40 19.87
CA VAL A 634 3.43 36.47 20.70
C VAL A 634 4.30 35.94 21.84
N LEU A 635 3.86 36.13 23.08
CA LEU A 635 4.47 35.47 24.25
C LEU A 635 3.73 34.15 24.50
N ASP A 636 4.40 33.02 24.25
CA ASP A 636 3.85 31.66 24.31
C ASP A 636 4.16 30.97 25.65
N MET A 637 3.11 30.53 26.34
CA MET A 637 3.18 29.93 27.69
C MET A 637 2.46 28.58 27.76
N TRP A 638 3.22 27.53 28.06
CA TRP A 638 2.72 26.16 28.25
C TRP A 638 2.30 25.88 29.70
N GLY A 639 1.63 24.74 29.94
CA GLY A 639 1.07 24.37 31.24
C GLY A 639 2.04 23.69 32.24
N GLY A 640 1.46 23.04 33.25
CA GLY A 640 2.16 22.47 34.42
C GLY A 640 3.19 21.37 34.19
N GLY A 641 3.49 21.00 32.94
CA GLY A 641 4.48 19.96 32.60
C GLY A 641 5.94 20.37 32.85
N GLY A 642 6.21 21.66 33.04
CA GLY A 642 7.55 22.20 33.18
C GLY A 642 8.36 22.16 31.88
N GLY A 643 9.58 22.67 31.93
CA GLY A 643 10.47 22.70 30.77
C GLY A 643 10.16 23.82 29.77
N LEU A 644 10.99 23.90 28.74
CA LEU A 644 10.81 24.80 27.61
C LEU A 644 10.20 24.02 26.45
N VAL A 645 9.03 24.44 25.98
CA VAL A 645 8.31 23.79 24.87
C VAL A 645 8.23 24.78 23.73
N GLU A 646 8.85 24.46 22.61
CA GLU A 646 9.16 25.44 21.56
C GLU A 646 8.29 25.31 20.31
N TYR A 647 7.75 24.12 20.04
CA TYR A 647 7.17 23.79 18.74
C TYR A 647 5.99 24.67 18.33
N ARG A 648 5.20 25.18 19.29
CA ARG A 648 4.10 26.11 18.99
C ARG A 648 4.61 27.50 18.62
N ALA A 649 5.62 28.02 19.32
CA ALA A 649 6.25 29.29 18.99
C ALA A 649 6.97 29.21 17.63
N ALA A 650 7.64 28.09 17.34
CA ALA A 650 8.28 27.86 16.04
C ALA A 650 7.27 27.86 14.88
N LEU A 651 6.11 27.20 15.05
CA LEU A 651 5.03 27.24 14.06
C LEU A 651 4.44 28.65 13.92
N LEU A 652 4.18 29.37 15.02
CA LEU A 652 3.72 30.77 14.95
C LEU A 652 4.67 31.67 14.16
N ALA A 653 5.99 31.51 14.34
CA ALA A 653 6.99 32.25 13.57
C ALA A 653 7.02 31.86 12.09
N SER A 654 6.74 30.60 11.80
CA SER A 654 6.55 30.13 10.42
C SER A 654 5.32 30.77 9.76
N HIS A 655 4.34 31.22 10.56
CA HIS A 655 3.15 31.97 10.11
C HIS A 655 3.27 33.49 10.22
N GLY A 656 4.47 34.03 10.47
CA GLY A 656 4.76 35.46 10.40
C GLY A 656 4.72 36.23 11.73
N PHE A 657 4.66 35.54 12.87
CA PHE A 657 4.69 36.17 14.21
C PHE A 657 6.06 36.03 14.88
N ALA A 658 6.59 37.09 15.48
CA ALA A 658 7.75 36.93 16.38
C ALA A 658 7.28 36.27 17.69
N ALA A 659 7.60 35.00 17.91
CA ALA A 659 7.03 34.22 19.00
C ALA A 659 8.09 33.82 20.03
N MET A 660 7.87 34.12 21.30
CA MET A 660 8.77 33.76 22.40
C MET A 660 8.15 32.63 23.24
N ALA A 661 8.74 31.43 23.17
CA ALA A 661 8.44 30.35 24.08
C ALA A 661 9.07 30.64 25.45
N LEU A 662 8.25 30.71 26.51
CA LEU A 662 8.71 31.06 27.84
C LEU A 662 8.78 29.84 28.76
N MET A 663 9.94 29.61 29.38
CA MET A 663 10.10 28.67 30.48
C MET A 663 9.92 29.41 31.81
N TYR A 664 8.83 29.14 32.51
CA TYR A 664 8.54 29.76 33.81
C TYR A 664 8.24 28.73 34.92
N LEU A 665 8.34 27.44 34.60
CA LEU A 665 8.25 26.34 35.55
C LEU A 665 9.57 25.56 35.54
N PHE A 666 10.39 25.80 36.56
CA PHE A 666 11.71 25.18 36.70
C PHE A 666 11.66 23.96 37.62
N PRO A 667 12.39 22.88 37.30
CA PRO A 667 12.56 21.76 38.22
C PRO A 667 13.42 22.13 39.44
N ASP A 668 14.28 23.14 39.31
CA ASP A 668 15.07 23.69 40.41
C ASP A 668 14.19 24.50 41.35
N ALA A 669 14.09 24.07 42.61
CA ALA A 669 13.22 24.69 43.61
C ALA A 669 13.65 26.11 43.99
N GLN A 670 14.94 26.44 43.94
CA GLN A 670 15.43 27.79 44.22
C GLN A 670 15.08 28.73 43.07
N LYS A 671 15.27 28.29 41.82
CA LYS A 671 14.87 29.06 40.63
C LYS A 671 13.36 29.18 40.55
N ALA A 672 12.59 28.13 40.85
CA ALA A 672 11.13 28.19 40.87
C ALA A 672 10.60 29.20 41.90
N ALA A 673 11.26 29.34 43.06
CA ALA A 673 10.87 30.29 44.10
C ALA A 673 11.06 31.76 43.69
N THR A 674 11.88 32.05 42.68
CA THR A 674 12.09 33.42 42.17
C THR A 674 11.19 33.79 40.99
N ILE A 675 10.41 32.84 40.47
CA ILE A 675 9.49 33.09 39.36
C ILE A 675 8.17 33.65 39.91
N GLY A 676 7.86 34.89 39.53
CA GLY A 676 6.59 35.57 39.82
C GLY A 676 6.18 36.46 38.65
N TYR A 677 5.17 37.31 38.84
CA TYR A 677 4.68 38.19 37.76
C TYR A 677 5.78 39.05 37.14
N HIS A 678 6.70 39.58 37.94
CA HIS A 678 7.83 40.38 37.45
C HIS A 678 8.73 39.62 36.45
N TYR A 679 8.89 38.31 36.63
CA TYR A 679 9.65 37.48 35.68
C TYR A 679 8.99 37.46 34.30
N ILE A 680 7.66 37.33 34.27
CA ILE A 680 6.90 37.23 33.04
C ILE A 680 6.73 38.62 32.40
N GLU A 681 6.60 39.67 33.20
CA GLU A 681 6.67 41.05 32.73
C GLU A 681 8.04 41.38 32.11
N ASN A 682 9.14 40.89 32.69
CA ASN A 682 10.46 41.01 32.07
C ASN A 682 10.52 40.28 30.72
N ALA A 683 9.96 39.08 30.62
CA ALA A 683 9.88 38.36 29.35
C ALA A 683 9.06 39.14 28.30
N PHE A 684 7.92 39.71 28.72
CA PHE A 684 7.10 40.56 27.87
C PHE A 684 7.87 41.80 27.39
N ARG A 685 8.61 42.49 28.28
CA ARG A 685 9.45 43.65 27.91
C ARG A 685 10.58 43.26 26.97
N LEU A 686 11.26 42.14 27.20
CA LEU A 686 12.30 41.64 26.28
C LEU A 686 11.74 41.39 24.88
N LEU A 687 10.55 40.80 24.77
CA LEU A 687 9.88 40.64 23.49
C LEU A 687 9.46 42.00 22.89
N GLN A 688 8.91 42.90 23.71
CA GLN A 688 8.43 44.21 23.31
C GLN A 688 9.53 45.16 22.80
N ASP A 689 10.69 45.14 23.46
CA ASP A 689 11.82 46.02 23.16
C ASP A 689 12.71 45.46 22.04
N HIS A 690 12.46 44.22 21.58
CA HIS A 690 13.23 43.63 20.51
C HIS A 690 12.99 44.36 19.18
N THR A 691 14.07 44.77 18.51
CA THR A 691 14.03 45.64 17.31
C THR A 691 13.20 45.12 16.13
N LEU A 692 13.04 43.79 16.03
CA LEU A 692 12.23 43.15 14.99
C LEU A 692 10.79 42.84 15.43
N VAL A 693 10.36 43.30 16.61
CA VAL A 693 9.01 43.11 17.13
C VAL A 693 8.26 44.43 17.11
N ALA A 694 7.00 44.42 16.72
CA ALA A 694 6.14 45.57 16.81
C ALA A 694 5.70 45.74 18.27
N SER A 695 6.33 46.69 18.97
CA SER A 695 6.20 46.87 20.42
C SER A 695 4.77 47.18 20.90
N ASP A 696 3.91 47.64 20.01
CA ASP A 696 2.49 47.95 20.24
C ASP A 696 1.53 46.81 19.86
N ARG A 697 2.05 45.70 19.31
CA ARG A 697 1.25 44.60 18.74
C ARG A 697 1.76 43.25 19.24
N ILE A 698 1.46 42.96 20.51
CA ILE A 698 1.90 41.73 21.19
C ILE A 698 0.69 41.01 21.79
N ALA A 699 0.55 39.71 21.51
CA ALA A 699 -0.43 38.84 22.14
C ALA A 699 0.19 37.95 23.23
N LEU A 700 -0.65 37.52 24.17
CA LEU A 700 -0.35 36.46 25.12
C LEU A 700 -1.07 35.18 24.68
N LEU A 701 -0.35 34.08 24.52
CA LEU A 701 -0.93 32.77 24.21
C LEU A 701 -0.60 31.78 25.33
N GLY A 702 -1.64 31.17 25.91
CA GLY A 702 -1.50 30.29 27.06
C GLY A 702 -2.29 29.00 26.91
N THR A 703 -1.74 27.89 27.43
CA THR A 703 -2.46 26.61 27.54
C THR A 703 -2.40 26.09 28.95
N SER A 704 -3.53 25.55 29.45
CA SER A 704 -3.64 25.02 30.80
C SER A 704 -3.24 26.09 31.83
N PHE A 705 -2.32 25.80 32.75
CA PHE A 705 -1.79 26.80 33.70
C PHE A 705 -1.27 28.08 33.02
N GLY A 706 -0.70 27.98 31.81
CA GLY A 706 -0.25 29.14 31.04
C GLY A 706 -1.39 30.06 30.60
N ALA A 707 -2.61 29.53 30.39
CA ALA A 707 -3.80 30.34 30.10
C ALA A 707 -4.21 31.16 31.33
N SER A 708 -4.17 30.56 32.53
CA SER A 708 -4.41 31.27 33.79
C SER A 708 -3.40 32.40 34.02
N VAL A 709 -2.13 32.16 33.68
CA VAL A 709 -1.06 33.17 33.73
C VAL A 709 -1.32 34.31 32.74
N ALA A 710 -1.66 34.00 31.49
CA ALA A 710 -1.99 35.00 30.48
C ALA A 710 -3.17 35.90 30.90
N LEU A 711 -4.24 35.29 31.41
CA LEU A 711 -5.40 36.02 31.92
C LEU A 711 -5.04 36.90 33.13
N SER A 712 -4.22 36.39 34.04
CA SER A 712 -3.78 37.16 35.22
C SER A 712 -2.93 38.37 34.83
N LEU A 713 -2.03 38.21 33.85
CA LEU A 713 -1.24 39.33 33.31
C LEU A 713 -2.14 40.36 32.62
N ALA A 714 -3.14 39.90 31.86
CA ALA A 714 -4.11 40.76 31.20
C ALA A 714 -5.06 41.49 32.17
N VAL A 715 -5.02 41.22 33.48
CA VAL A 715 -5.87 41.92 34.46
C VAL A 715 -5.04 42.72 35.47
N PHE A 716 -3.92 42.17 35.91
CA PHE A 716 -3.18 42.68 37.07
C PHE A 716 -1.84 43.34 36.72
N SER A 717 -1.30 43.14 35.51
CA SER A 717 0.00 43.70 35.15
C SER A 717 -0.09 45.20 34.84
N GLU A 718 0.71 46.00 35.56
CA GLU A 718 0.93 47.41 35.24
C GLU A 718 1.73 47.60 33.95
N THR A 719 2.52 46.59 33.58
CA THR A 719 3.35 46.57 32.36
C THR A 719 2.50 46.32 31.12
N VAL A 720 1.58 45.36 31.19
CA VAL A 720 0.66 45.04 30.08
C VAL A 720 -0.47 46.09 29.98
N LYS A 721 -0.67 46.94 31.01
CA LYS A 721 -1.63 48.07 31.05
C LYS A 721 -3.08 47.69 30.71
N VAL A 722 -3.61 46.66 31.35
CA VAL A 722 -4.99 46.22 31.16
C VAL A 722 -5.66 46.10 32.53
N GLY A 723 -6.05 47.23 33.15
CA GLY A 723 -6.66 47.25 34.50
C GLY A 723 -8.05 46.60 34.61
N ARG A 724 -8.56 46.07 33.50
CA ARG A 724 -9.71 45.17 33.25
C ARG A 724 -9.48 44.60 31.85
N ILE A 725 -9.90 43.38 31.52
CA ILE A 725 -9.78 42.85 30.14
C ILE A 725 -10.48 43.81 29.17
N THR A 726 -9.69 44.61 28.45
CA THR A 726 -10.12 45.56 27.40
C THR A 726 -9.62 45.15 26.02
N CYS A 727 -8.82 44.09 25.93
CA CYS A 727 -8.40 43.49 24.68
C CYS A 727 -9.37 42.37 24.27
N PRO A 728 -9.45 42.06 22.97
CA PRO A 728 -10.09 40.84 22.49
C PRO A 728 -9.50 39.60 23.17
N LEU A 729 -10.36 38.64 23.50
CA LEU A 729 -10.02 37.38 24.16
C LEU A 729 -10.64 36.22 23.39
N LEU A 730 -9.81 35.22 23.07
CA LEU A 730 -10.22 33.95 22.50
C LEU A 730 -10.05 32.83 23.55
N LEU A 731 -11.14 32.18 23.92
CA LEU A 731 -11.11 30.97 24.76
C LEU A 731 -11.31 29.73 23.88
N VAL A 732 -10.47 28.72 24.09
CA VAL A 732 -10.53 27.42 23.42
C VAL A 732 -10.76 26.35 24.48
N VAL A 733 -11.84 25.59 24.35
CA VAL A 733 -12.32 24.67 25.39
C VAL A 733 -12.62 23.29 24.81
N GLY A 734 -12.00 22.26 25.36
CA GLY A 734 -12.40 20.87 25.15
C GLY A 734 -13.52 20.50 26.11
N GLN A 735 -14.66 20.00 25.60
CA GLN A 735 -15.80 19.65 26.46
C GLN A 735 -15.65 18.30 27.17
N ASP A 736 -14.71 17.45 26.74
CA ASP A 736 -14.32 16.23 27.43
C ASP A 736 -12.97 16.43 28.16
N ASP A 737 -12.69 17.63 28.67
CA ASP A 737 -11.52 17.90 29.51
C ASP A 737 -11.67 17.15 30.84
N GLN A 738 -10.76 16.21 31.08
CA GLN A 738 -10.72 15.40 32.31
C GLN A 738 -9.66 15.88 33.32
N ASN A 739 -8.95 16.96 33.00
CA ASN A 739 -7.89 17.53 33.82
C ASN A 739 -8.38 18.74 34.63
N LEU A 740 -9.14 19.64 34.02
CA LEU A 740 -9.71 20.83 34.66
C LEU A 740 -11.17 21.04 34.25
N ALA A 741 -11.93 21.75 35.09
CA ALA A 741 -13.29 22.20 34.79
C ALA A 741 -13.31 23.36 33.77
N ALA A 742 -12.78 23.11 32.57
CA ALA A 742 -12.55 24.15 31.55
C ALA A 742 -13.86 24.74 31.01
N VAL A 743 -14.91 23.92 30.88
CA VAL A 743 -16.23 24.35 30.42
C VAL A 743 -16.88 25.29 31.43
N GLU A 744 -16.94 24.87 32.69
CA GLU A 744 -17.51 25.65 33.78
C GLU A 744 -16.72 26.95 33.99
N SER A 745 -15.39 26.89 33.87
CA SER A 745 -14.53 28.08 33.99
C SER A 745 -14.76 29.07 32.84
N ALA A 746 -14.97 28.58 31.62
CA ALA A 746 -15.27 29.42 30.47
C ALA A 746 -16.68 30.05 30.56
N ASP A 747 -17.66 29.29 31.05
CA ASP A 747 -19.02 29.78 31.29
C ASP A 747 -19.06 30.84 32.39
N ASP A 748 -18.34 30.64 33.49
CA ASP A 748 -18.21 31.64 34.56
C ASP A 748 -17.54 32.91 34.03
N MET A 749 -16.45 32.78 33.27
CA MET A 749 -15.78 33.92 32.65
C MET A 749 -16.68 34.68 31.68
N LYS A 750 -17.46 33.95 30.87
CA LYS A 750 -18.46 34.56 29.97
C LYS A 750 -19.48 35.37 30.75
N GLN A 751 -20.03 34.81 31.83
CA GLN A 751 -20.96 35.55 32.70
C GLN A 751 -20.30 36.77 33.37
N MET A 752 -19.05 36.66 33.80
CA MET A 752 -18.30 37.79 34.36
C MET A 752 -18.12 38.91 33.32
N MET A 753 -17.75 38.57 32.08
CA MET A 753 -17.57 39.55 31.01
C MET A 753 -18.90 40.17 30.56
N GLU A 754 -19.99 39.40 30.54
CA GLU A 754 -21.35 39.91 30.29
C GLU A 754 -21.78 40.92 31.37
N ARG A 755 -21.61 40.59 32.65
CA ARG A 755 -21.91 41.49 33.77
C ARG A 755 -21.07 42.77 33.74
N ALA A 756 -19.85 42.69 33.21
CA ALA A 756 -18.95 43.83 33.04
C ALA A 756 -19.23 44.66 31.77
N GLY A 757 -20.14 44.23 30.88
CA GLY A 757 -20.43 44.90 29.60
C GLY A 757 -19.38 44.65 28.50
N ASN A 758 -18.48 43.70 28.71
CA ASN A 758 -17.33 43.41 27.84
C ASN A 758 -17.50 42.13 27.00
N SER A 759 -18.72 41.58 26.91
CA SER A 759 -18.99 40.34 26.16
C SER A 759 -18.58 40.41 24.69
N HIS A 760 -18.58 41.60 24.08
CA HIS A 760 -18.13 41.83 22.70
C HIS A 760 -16.63 41.57 22.47
N LEU A 761 -15.82 41.51 23.54
CA LEU A 761 -14.40 41.18 23.47
C LEU A 761 -14.15 39.67 23.53
N LEU A 762 -15.13 38.87 23.96
CA LEU A 762 -14.95 37.45 24.19
C LEU A 762 -15.45 36.62 23.00
N THR A 763 -14.57 35.80 22.46
CA THR A 763 -14.91 34.71 21.55
C THR A 763 -14.61 33.38 22.25
N THR A 764 -15.57 32.46 22.25
CA THR A 764 -15.39 31.12 22.84
C THR A 764 -15.56 30.06 21.76
N LEU A 765 -14.57 29.17 21.66
CA LEU A 765 -14.59 27.97 20.85
C LEU A 765 -14.73 26.76 21.79
N SER A 766 -15.79 25.99 21.62
CA SER A 766 -16.04 24.80 22.43
C SER A 766 -16.15 23.58 21.53
N TYR A 767 -15.39 22.54 21.85
CA TYR A 767 -15.25 21.34 21.03
C TYR A 767 -15.78 20.11 21.76
N PRO A 768 -16.96 19.60 21.38
CA PRO A 768 -17.48 18.33 21.88
C PRO A 768 -16.50 17.19 21.66
N GLY A 769 -16.20 16.42 22.70
CA GLY A 769 -15.31 15.26 22.61
C GLY A 769 -13.82 15.59 22.43
N ALA A 770 -13.40 16.86 22.54
CA ALA A 770 -12.00 17.23 22.69
C ALA A 770 -11.62 17.29 24.18
N GLY A 771 -10.38 16.91 24.47
CA GLY A 771 -9.83 16.86 25.83
C GLY A 771 -9.01 18.11 26.18
N HIS A 772 -8.20 18.00 27.23
CA HIS A 772 -7.40 19.10 27.76
C HIS A 772 -6.28 19.58 26.83
N LEU A 773 -5.60 18.65 26.15
CA LEU A 773 -4.36 18.91 25.41
C LEU A 773 -4.60 19.30 23.94
N ILE A 774 -5.31 20.42 23.72
CA ILE A 774 -5.50 20.97 22.37
C ILE A 774 -4.19 21.64 21.90
N GLU A 775 -3.36 20.85 21.24
CA GLU A 775 -2.07 21.24 20.65
C GLU A 775 -2.23 21.73 19.19
N PRO A 776 -1.16 22.23 18.52
CA PRO A 776 -1.19 22.45 17.08
C PRO A 776 -1.64 21.19 16.30
N PRO A 777 -2.16 21.36 15.08
CA PRO A 777 -2.84 20.31 14.32
C PRO A 777 -1.99 19.05 14.13
N TYR A 778 -2.66 17.90 14.10
CA TYR A 778 -2.12 16.58 13.77
C TYR A 778 -1.13 15.99 14.79
N GLY A 779 -0.92 16.65 15.93
CA GLY A 779 -0.30 16.03 17.11
C GLY A 779 -1.10 14.79 17.55
N PRO A 780 -0.47 13.60 17.70
CA PRO A 780 -1.18 12.40 18.10
C PRO A 780 -1.95 12.56 19.42
N HIS A 781 -3.23 12.23 19.41
CA HIS A 781 -4.11 12.43 20.56
C HIS A 781 -3.64 11.63 21.79
N CYS A 782 -3.40 12.34 22.90
CA CYS A 782 -2.99 11.75 24.16
C CYS A 782 -4.15 11.78 25.18
N ARG A 783 -4.99 10.74 25.19
CA ARG A 783 -6.09 10.62 26.17
C ARG A 783 -5.60 10.49 27.61
N ALA A 784 -4.46 9.82 27.80
CA ALA A 784 -3.85 9.60 29.10
C ALA A 784 -2.34 9.41 28.98
N CYS A 785 -1.57 9.97 29.91
CA CYS A 785 -0.13 9.69 30.00
C CYS A 785 0.37 9.73 31.43
N THR A 786 1.58 9.20 31.63
CA THR A 786 2.28 9.34 32.90
C THR A 786 2.67 10.80 33.11
N PHE A 787 2.35 11.34 34.27
CA PHE A 787 2.71 12.68 34.70
C PHE A 787 3.46 12.61 36.04
N VAL A 788 4.40 13.51 36.22
CA VAL A 788 5.21 13.60 37.44
C VAL A 788 4.77 14.87 38.17
N LEU A 789 4.13 14.70 39.33
CA LEU A 789 3.59 15.83 40.10
C LEU A 789 4.70 16.76 40.63
N LYS A 790 5.87 16.21 40.98
CA LYS A 790 7.10 16.95 41.35
C LYS A 790 8.35 16.15 40.99
N PRO A 791 9.48 16.79 40.66
CA PRO A 791 10.76 16.10 40.48
C PRO A 791 11.08 15.19 41.68
N GLY A 792 11.23 13.88 41.44
CA GLY A 792 11.51 12.88 42.48
C GLY A 792 10.29 12.27 43.21
N GLN A 793 9.05 12.59 42.81
CA GLN A 793 7.83 12.05 43.42
C GLN A 793 7.08 11.02 42.55
N GLN A 794 5.96 10.52 43.10
CA GLN A 794 5.06 9.52 42.55
C GLN A 794 4.62 9.85 41.11
N ARG A 795 4.80 8.87 40.22
CA ARG A 795 4.26 8.89 38.86
C ARG A 795 2.77 8.60 38.93
N VAL A 796 1.95 9.47 38.36
CA VAL A 796 0.50 9.29 38.25
C VAL A 796 0.12 9.18 36.78
N VAL A 797 -0.94 8.45 36.46
CA VAL A 797 -1.52 8.48 35.11
C VAL A 797 -2.59 9.55 35.11
N MET A 798 -2.38 10.62 34.36
CA MET A 798 -3.36 11.68 34.19
C MET A 798 -4.29 11.34 33.03
N LEU A 799 -5.59 11.53 33.23
CA LEU A 799 -6.58 11.51 32.15
C LEU A 799 -6.73 12.95 31.63
N TRP A 800 -6.42 13.14 30.36
CA TRP A 800 -6.62 14.43 29.67
C TRP A 800 -7.99 14.49 28.97
N GLY A 801 -8.59 13.32 28.72
CA GLY A 801 -9.86 13.18 28.05
C GLY A 801 -9.77 13.38 26.53
N GLY A 802 -10.92 13.36 25.87
CA GLY A 802 -11.04 13.47 24.41
C GLY A 802 -11.19 12.13 23.68
N LEU A 803 -11.80 12.19 22.50
CA LEU A 803 -11.91 11.12 21.51
C LEU A 803 -11.04 11.47 20.30
N THR A 804 -10.17 10.55 19.85
CA THR A 804 -9.11 10.83 18.86
C THR A 804 -9.57 11.66 17.66
N LYS A 805 -10.65 11.25 16.98
CA LYS A 805 -11.16 11.94 15.80
C LYS A 805 -11.66 13.36 16.10
N LEU A 806 -12.48 13.51 17.15
CA LEU A 806 -13.02 14.82 17.55
C LEU A 806 -11.94 15.75 18.11
N HIS A 807 -10.95 15.19 18.80
CA HIS A 807 -9.79 15.91 19.31
C HIS A 807 -8.92 16.44 18.16
N ALA A 808 -8.65 15.62 17.14
CA ALA A 808 -7.90 16.05 15.96
C ALA A 808 -8.61 17.19 15.21
N VAL A 809 -9.94 17.09 15.04
CA VAL A 809 -10.77 18.18 14.46
C VAL A 809 -10.67 19.46 15.29
N ALA A 810 -10.68 19.35 16.62
CA ALA A 810 -10.54 20.50 17.50
C ALA A 810 -9.17 21.16 17.38
N GLN A 811 -8.08 20.39 17.28
CA GLN A 811 -6.73 20.93 17.06
C GLN A 811 -6.65 21.70 15.74
N GLU A 812 -7.19 21.13 14.64
CA GLU A 812 -7.17 21.75 13.33
C GLU A 812 -7.97 23.07 13.29
N ASP A 813 -9.24 23.03 13.67
CA ASP A 813 -10.13 24.19 13.60
C ASP A 813 -9.73 25.29 14.61
N SER A 814 -9.28 24.91 15.81
CA SER A 814 -8.83 25.91 16.79
C SER A 814 -7.55 26.59 16.38
N TRP A 815 -6.60 25.88 15.75
CA TRP A 815 -5.36 26.47 15.28
C TRP A 815 -5.59 27.50 14.16
N GLU A 816 -6.43 27.17 13.18
CA GLU A 816 -6.83 28.11 12.13
C GLU A 816 -7.46 29.38 12.74
N LYS A 817 -8.36 29.20 13.71
CA LYS A 817 -9.03 30.33 14.39
C LYS A 817 -8.09 31.13 15.28
N ILE A 818 -7.11 30.50 15.94
CA ILE A 818 -6.06 31.19 16.70
C ILE A 818 -5.23 32.06 15.75
N LEU A 819 -4.74 31.50 14.64
CA LEU A 819 -3.98 32.26 13.64
C LEU A 819 -4.82 33.41 13.05
N GLY A 820 -6.09 33.15 12.73
CA GLY A 820 -7.04 34.17 12.25
C GLY A 820 -7.23 35.30 13.26
N PHE A 821 -7.48 34.97 14.51
CA PHE A 821 -7.64 35.92 15.61
C PHE A 821 -6.38 36.77 15.83
N LEU A 822 -5.20 36.15 15.83
CA LEU A 822 -3.93 36.88 15.94
C LEU A 822 -3.71 37.82 14.75
N ARG A 823 -4.01 37.39 13.52
CA ARG A 823 -3.90 38.24 12.32
C ARG A 823 -4.88 39.41 12.40
N GLU A 824 -6.12 39.16 12.81
CA GLU A 824 -7.16 40.17 12.94
C GLU A 824 -6.72 41.30 13.88
N HIS A 825 -6.20 40.93 15.06
CA HIS A 825 -5.93 41.89 16.12
C HIS A 825 -4.49 42.42 16.16
N LEU A 826 -3.52 41.77 15.51
CA LEU A 826 -2.13 42.21 15.47
C LEU A 826 -1.66 42.71 14.09
N CYS A 827 -2.29 42.30 12.98
CA CYS A 827 -1.80 42.66 11.64
C CYS A 827 -2.58 43.80 10.97
N HIS A 828 -3.84 44.04 11.35
CA HIS A 828 -4.65 45.12 10.77
C HIS A 828 -4.55 46.42 11.57
N SER A 829 -4.39 47.53 10.86
CA SER A 829 -4.43 48.88 11.45
C SER A 829 -5.81 49.14 12.07
N VAL A 830 -5.93 49.07 13.39
CA VAL A 830 -7.08 49.62 14.10
C VAL A 830 -7.09 51.13 13.78
N LYS A 831 -8.07 51.58 12.99
CA LYS A 831 -8.32 53.02 12.84
C LYS A 831 -8.58 53.59 14.23
N PRO A 832 -7.93 54.70 14.62
CA PRO A 832 -8.26 55.33 15.89
C PRO A 832 -9.71 55.78 15.84
N HIS A 833 -10.52 55.31 16.80
CA HIS A 833 -11.82 55.88 17.10
C HIS A 833 -11.58 57.33 17.58
N VAL A 834 -11.65 58.28 16.65
CA VAL A 834 -11.76 59.69 16.99
C VAL A 834 -13.15 59.89 17.58
N GLN A 835 -13.19 60.22 18.88
CA GLN A 835 -14.34 60.82 19.53
C GLN A 835 -14.77 62.07 18.75
N SER A 836 -15.92 62.03 18.08
CA SER A 836 -16.64 63.26 17.73
C SER A 836 -17.60 63.59 18.88
N ARG A 837 -17.14 64.42 19.82
CA ARG A 837 -18.02 65.34 20.54
C ARG A 837 -17.96 66.68 19.81
N LEU A 838 -18.95 66.92 18.96
CA LEU A 838 -19.67 68.18 18.78
C LEU A 838 -21.07 67.84 18.28
#